data_AF-A0A2T5LVC7-F1
#
_entry.id   AF-A0A2T5LVC7-F1
#
_cell.length_a   1.000
_cell.length_b   1.000
_cell.length_c   1.000
_cell.angle_alpha   90.00
_cell.angle_beta   90.00
_cell.angle_gamma   90.00
#
_symmetry.space_group_name_H-M   'P 1'
#
loop_
_entity.id
_entity.type
_entity.pdbx_description
1 polymer ?
#
loop_
_entity_poly.entity_id
_entity_poly.type
_entity_poly.pdbx_seq_one_letter_code
_entity_poly.pdbx_strand_id
1 'polypeptide(L)'
;MIYSWPRRGLSYPFYNFRNAASHLLAQSMSTSTPPRKAMPSALTFDLHSKCSTTKARASTLHLPHGSVPLPIFMPVATQASLKGLTYDQLKDTGCMLCLNNTYHLGLKPGQAVLDTVGGAHKLQGWDRNILTDSGGFQMVSLLKLANVTEEGVRFLSPHDGTPMLLTPEHSISLQNSIGSDIIMQLDDVIATTSPDHARIEEAMERSVRWLDRCIEAHKNPETQNLFCIIQGGLDLELRKKCCAEMVARDTPGIAIGGLSGGEAKEEFCKVVDTCTDLLPEYKPRYVMGVGYPEDLIVGVALGADMFDCVWPTRTARFGNAVVSTGTLNLRNAAFACDFSPVEEGCTCATCRPREQGGLGITRAYIHHLAAKETAGAHLRETKSIKMPTTSTEPEPPRGTHNPAHEEHQYLQLIRQILAEGEHRPDRTGTGTRSLFAPTPMRFSLSKPAPKPEQSKGEEEEEEEEEGDKRIAILPLLTTKRVFLRAVLGELLWFISGCTSSLPLSAAGIKIWDGNGSREFLDRVGLAHRAEGDLGPVYGFQWRHFGAEYVDAQTDYTGLGVDQLAEVVRKLKETPFDRRIILSAWNPADLAKMALPPCHMFAQFYVSYPRGAGAGKKGELSCLLYQRSCDMGLGVPFNIASYALLTHILAHAADLHPGTLVHTMGDAHVYLDHVEALQEQVAREPTEFPELRIKRGDRGSGVVDGWKEEEFEVLGYQPHKAIKMKMSV
;
A
#
# COMPACT_ATOMS: atom_id res chain seq x y z
N MET A 1 16.14 22.74 54.87
CA MET A 1 14.82 22.48 55.48
C MET A 1 14.19 21.37 54.65
N ILE A 2 14.42 20.10 54.98
CA ILE A 2 13.53 19.24 55.82
C ILE A 2 12.12 19.27 55.20
N TYR A 3 11.67 18.23 54.49
CA TYR A 3 11.02 17.07 55.11
C TYR A 3 11.28 15.72 54.42
N SER A 4 11.25 14.68 55.25
CA SER A 4 11.57 13.27 55.01
C SER A 4 10.37 12.35 55.28
N TRP A 5 10.26 11.28 54.46
CA TRP A 5 9.74 9.92 54.73
C TRP A 5 8.22 9.67 54.89
N PRO A 6 7.69 8.42 54.65
CA PRO A 6 8.37 7.13 54.53
C PRO A 6 7.96 6.17 53.38
N ARG A 7 8.87 5.22 53.09
CA ARG A 7 8.60 3.95 52.39
C ARG A 7 7.72 3.05 53.26
N ARG A 8 6.73 2.38 52.67
CA ARG A 8 6.17 1.11 53.18
C ARG A 8 6.17 0.10 52.05
N GLY A 9 6.91 -1.00 52.25
CA GLY A 9 6.84 -2.19 51.42
C GLY A 9 5.56 -2.95 51.71
N LEU A 10 4.95 -3.45 50.64
CA LEU A 10 3.98 -4.54 50.67
C LEU A 10 4.28 -5.40 49.43
N SER A 11 4.81 -6.58 49.70
CA SER A 11 4.92 -7.67 48.74
C SER A 11 3.52 -8.18 48.38
N TYR A 12 3.22 -8.28 47.09
CA TYR A 12 2.11 -9.09 46.58
C TYR A 12 2.61 -10.01 45.46
N PRO A 13 2.09 -11.24 45.38
CA PRO A 13 2.66 -12.32 44.60
C PRO A 13 2.35 -12.16 43.10
N PHE A 14 3.29 -12.61 42.28
CA PHE A 14 3.12 -12.83 40.84
C PHE A 14 1.87 -13.69 40.57
N TYR A 15 0.91 -13.16 39.83
CA TYR A 15 -0.16 -13.93 39.19
C TYR A 15 -0.29 -13.54 37.72
N ASN A 16 -0.26 -14.56 36.86
CA ASN A 16 -0.36 -14.52 35.41
C ASN A 16 -1.60 -13.75 34.90
N PHE A 17 -1.40 -12.53 34.39
CA PHE A 17 -2.41 -11.79 33.64
C PHE A 17 -2.33 -12.13 32.14
N ARG A 18 -2.90 -13.28 31.76
CA ARG A 18 -3.24 -13.54 30.35
C ARG A 18 -4.63 -14.15 30.11
N ASN A 19 -5.45 -14.32 31.15
CA ASN A 19 -6.81 -14.88 31.02
C ASN A 19 -7.90 -14.18 31.85
N ALA A 20 -7.64 -12.98 32.42
CA ALA A 20 -8.60 -12.31 33.31
C ALA A 20 -9.48 -11.23 32.63
N ALA A 21 -9.09 -10.70 31.47
CA ALA A 21 -9.80 -9.60 30.81
C ALA A 21 -11.15 -10.02 30.19
N SER A 22 -11.31 -11.29 29.82
CA SER A 22 -12.57 -11.84 29.30
C SER A 22 -13.59 -12.17 30.40
N HIS A 23 -13.15 -12.35 31.65
CA HIS A 23 -14.04 -12.70 32.77
C HIS A 23 -14.50 -11.49 33.60
N LEU A 24 -13.74 -10.40 33.63
CA LEU A 24 -14.04 -9.22 34.46
C LEU A 24 -15.09 -8.27 33.86
N LEU A 25 -15.31 -8.29 32.53
CA LEU A 25 -16.38 -7.53 31.88
C LEU A 25 -17.77 -8.16 32.04
N ALA A 26 -17.85 -9.43 32.48
CA ALA A 26 -19.13 -10.12 32.69
C ALA A 26 -19.78 -9.83 34.05
N GLN A 27 -19.09 -9.15 34.98
CA GLN A 27 -19.56 -9.02 36.38
C GLN A 27 -19.98 -7.61 36.82
N SER A 28 -19.91 -6.58 35.97
CA SER A 28 -20.33 -5.21 36.36
C SER A 28 -21.67 -4.74 35.80
N MET A 29 -22.39 -5.55 35.02
CA MET A 29 -23.75 -5.23 34.55
C MET A 29 -24.81 -6.03 35.29
N SER A 30 -25.04 -5.66 36.55
CA SER A 30 -26.21 -6.08 37.32
C SER A 30 -27.31 -5.01 37.22
N THR A 31 -27.90 -4.88 36.04
CA THR A 31 -29.31 -4.48 35.90
C THR A 31 -30.00 -5.58 35.12
N SER A 32 -30.94 -6.24 35.81
CA SER A 32 -31.65 -7.44 35.36
C SER A 32 -32.48 -7.16 34.11
N THR A 33 -31.89 -7.39 32.94
CA THR A 33 -32.63 -7.63 31.70
C THR A 33 -32.47 -9.11 31.39
N PRO A 34 -33.56 -9.88 31.21
CA PRO A 34 -33.44 -11.29 30.85
C PRO A 34 -32.61 -11.42 29.56
N PRO A 35 -31.79 -12.48 29.40
CA PRO A 35 -31.04 -12.68 28.17
C PRO A 35 -32.04 -12.72 27.01
N ARG A 36 -31.95 -11.75 26.10
CA ARG A 36 -32.75 -11.73 24.88
C ARG A 36 -32.48 -13.05 24.15
N LYS A 37 -33.55 -13.74 23.79
CA LYS A 37 -33.47 -14.97 22.98
C LYS A 37 -32.75 -14.62 21.69
N ALA A 38 -31.71 -15.37 21.32
CA ALA A 38 -30.99 -15.20 20.05
C ALA A 38 -32.01 -15.13 18.90
N MET A 39 -31.86 -14.15 18.01
CA MET A 39 -32.80 -14.01 16.91
C MET A 39 -32.75 -15.24 16.01
N PRO A 40 -33.90 -15.79 15.58
CA PRO A 40 -33.92 -16.79 14.51
C PRO A 40 -33.17 -16.24 13.29
N SER A 41 -32.43 -17.09 12.60
CA SER A 41 -31.60 -16.67 11.47
C SER A 41 -31.54 -17.77 10.42
N ALA A 42 -31.70 -17.37 9.16
CA ALA A 42 -31.45 -18.23 8.01
C ALA A 42 -29.96 -18.42 7.71
N LEU A 43 -29.10 -17.63 8.36
CA LEU A 43 -27.67 -17.55 8.13
C LEU A 43 -26.93 -18.55 9.02
N THR A 44 -26.01 -19.29 8.40
CA THR A 44 -24.97 -20.03 9.13
C THR A 44 -23.60 -19.62 8.63
N PHE A 45 -22.60 -19.70 9.52
CA PHE A 45 -21.26 -19.20 9.29
C PHE A 45 -20.22 -20.27 9.62
N ASP A 46 -19.53 -20.75 8.60
CA ASP A 46 -18.50 -21.77 8.72
C ASP A 46 -17.12 -21.12 8.64
N LEU A 47 -16.40 -21.09 9.77
CA LEU A 47 -15.03 -20.60 9.82
C LEU A 47 -14.06 -21.74 9.50
N HIS A 48 -13.37 -21.68 8.36
CA HIS A 48 -12.47 -22.74 7.89
C HIS A 48 -11.06 -22.59 8.45
N SER A 49 -10.51 -21.38 8.38
CA SER A 49 -9.12 -21.12 8.80
C SER A 49 -8.88 -19.65 9.10
N LYS A 50 -7.82 -19.38 9.84
CA LYS A 50 -7.32 -18.03 10.16
C LYS A 50 -5.86 -17.93 9.76
N CYS A 51 -5.44 -16.74 9.35
CA CYS A 51 -4.04 -16.46 9.11
C CYS A 51 -3.25 -16.55 10.43
N SER A 52 -2.03 -17.09 10.38
CA SER A 52 -1.13 -17.16 11.54
C SER A 52 -0.49 -15.82 11.90
N THR A 53 -0.51 -14.86 10.97
CA THR A 53 0.22 -13.58 11.06
C THR A 53 -0.71 -12.39 11.21
N THR A 54 -1.88 -12.42 10.57
CA THR A 54 -2.87 -11.34 10.55
C THR A 54 -4.21 -11.81 11.12
N LYS A 55 -5.21 -10.93 11.18
CA LYS A 55 -6.57 -11.26 11.64
C LYS A 55 -7.43 -11.85 10.51
N ALA A 56 -6.86 -12.07 9.32
CA ALA A 56 -7.59 -12.57 8.16
C ALA A 56 -8.20 -13.96 8.40
N ARG A 57 -9.38 -14.17 7.78
CA ARG A 57 -10.21 -15.36 7.96
C ARG A 57 -10.70 -15.85 6.62
N ALA A 58 -10.69 -17.16 6.42
CA ALA A 58 -11.37 -17.81 5.31
C ALA A 58 -12.60 -18.52 5.87
N SER A 59 -13.77 -18.19 5.34
CA SER A 59 -15.05 -18.70 5.84
C SER A 59 -16.07 -18.87 4.71
N THR A 60 -17.18 -19.54 5.01
CA THR A 60 -18.34 -19.62 4.11
C THR A 60 -19.58 -19.15 4.84
N LEU A 61 -20.28 -18.23 4.20
CA LEU A 61 -21.55 -17.69 4.66
C LEU A 61 -22.68 -18.38 3.90
N HIS A 62 -23.52 -19.12 4.60
CA HIS A 62 -24.67 -19.77 4.00
C HIS A 62 -25.89 -18.86 4.13
N LEU A 63 -26.51 -18.57 2.99
CA LEU A 63 -27.69 -17.72 2.87
C LEU A 63 -28.77 -18.46 2.07
N PRO A 64 -30.05 -18.01 2.12
CA PRO A 64 -31.16 -18.69 1.45
C PRO A 64 -30.96 -18.93 -0.05
N HIS A 65 -30.30 -18.02 -0.77
CA HIS A 65 -30.05 -18.13 -2.21
C HIS A 65 -28.63 -18.58 -2.56
N GLY A 66 -27.95 -19.25 -1.63
CA GLY A 66 -26.70 -19.97 -1.87
C GLY A 66 -25.56 -19.59 -0.94
N SER A 67 -24.50 -20.39 -0.95
CA SER A 67 -23.30 -20.15 -0.15
C SER A 67 -22.40 -19.08 -0.75
N VAL A 68 -21.79 -18.26 0.10
CA VAL A 68 -20.91 -17.15 -0.26
C VAL A 68 -19.53 -17.37 0.39
N PRO A 69 -18.47 -17.61 -0.41
CA PRO A 69 -17.11 -17.64 0.11
C PRO A 69 -16.68 -16.26 0.62
N LEU A 70 -15.99 -16.24 1.76
CA LEU A 70 -15.47 -15.03 2.38
C LEU A 70 -13.94 -15.08 2.49
N PRO A 71 -13.23 -13.95 2.25
CA PRO A 71 -13.77 -12.60 2.09
C PRO A 71 -14.41 -12.33 0.71
N ILE A 72 -15.38 -11.42 0.66
CA ILE A 72 -16.11 -11.05 -0.57
C ILE A 72 -16.18 -9.54 -0.79
N PHE A 73 -16.11 -9.15 -2.06
CA PHE A 73 -16.48 -7.83 -2.55
C PHE A 73 -17.85 -7.88 -3.25
N MET A 74 -18.79 -7.04 -2.80
CA MET A 74 -20.15 -6.96 -3.31
C MET A 74 -20.29 -5.81 -4.32
N PRO A 75 -20.62 -6.08 -5.59
CA PRO A 75 -20.91 -5.03 -6.55
C PRO A 75 -22.28 -4.39 -6.23
N VAL A 76 -22.38 -3.07 -6.42
CA VAL A 76 -23.54 -2.27 -6.03
C VAL A 76 -24.52 -2.06 -7.19
N ALA A 77 -25.72 -2.63 -7.07
CA ALA A 77 -26.86 -2.52 -7.98
C ALA A 77 -27.86 -1.47 -7.47
N THR A 78 -27.77 -0.26 -8.00
CA THR A 78 -28.56 0.89 -7.51
C THR A 78 -30.07 0.75 -7.72
N GLN A 79 -30.54 0.07 -8.77
CA GLN A 79 -31.97 -0.08 -9.09
C GLN A 79 -32.32 -1.53 -9.42
N ALA A 80 -31.85 -2.49 -8.61
CA ALA A 80 -31.92 -3.92 -8.94
C ALA A 80 -31.30 -4.23 -10.32
N SER A 81 -30.30 -3.43 -10.69
CA SER A 81 -29.53 -3.59 -11.90
C SER A 81 -28.14 -3.00 -11.64
N LEU A 82 -27.12 -3.80 -11.95
CA LEU A 82 -25.77 -3.29 -12.02
C LEU A 82 -25.66 -2.47 -13.31
N LYS A 83 -25.34 -1.19 -13.19
CA LYS A 83 -25.19 -0.31 -14.36
C LYS A 83 -24.21 -0.96 -15.33
N GLY A 84 -24.69 -1.23 -16.55
CA GLY A 84 -23.93 -1.74 -17.69
C GLY A 84 -23.61 -3.24 -17.70
N LEU A 85 -24.16 -4.04 -16.79
CA LEU A 85 -24.10 -5.50 -16.89
C LEU A 85 -25.49 -6.14 -16.80
N THR A 86 -25.67 -7.18 -17.60
CA THR A 86 -26.80 -8.09 -17.47
C THR A 86 -26.61 -9.06 -16.30
N TYR A 87 -27.70 -9.69 -15.89
CA TYR A 87 -27.71 -10.76 -14.89
C TYR A 87 -26.69 -11.86 -15.20
N ASP A 88 -26.71 -12.41 -16.42
CA ASP A 88 -25.83 -13.53 -16.81
C ASP A 88 -24.36 -13.11 -16.77
N GLN A 89 -24.05 -11.89 -17.24
CA GLN A 89 -22.69 -11.37 -17.19
C GLN A 89 -22.19 -11.20 -15.75
N LEU A 90 -23.04 -10.76 -14.83
CA LEU A 90 -22.69 -10.65 -13.41
C LEU A 90 -22.47 -12.03 -12.79
N LYS A 91 -23.33 -13.01 -13.12
CA LYS A 91 -23.19 -14.40 -12.68
C LYS A 91 -21.86 -15.02 -13.16
N ASP A 92 -21.48 -14.77 -14.41
CA ASP A 92 -20.23 -15.27 -15.02
C ASP A 92 -18.96 -14.70 -14.37
N THR A 93 -19.07 -13.59 -13.62
CA THR A 93 -17.95 -13.09 -12.81
C THR A 93 -17.69 -13.93 -11.55
N GLY A 94 -18.63 -14.81 -11.17
CA GLY A 94 -18.61 -15.55 -9.92
C GLY A 94 -19.24 -14.80 -8.74
N CYS A 95 -19.95 -13.71 -9.00
CA CYS A 95 -20.66 -12.94 -7.97
C CYS A 95 -21.76 -13.80 -7.31
N MET A 96 -21.65 -14.03 -6.00
CA MET A 96 -22.62 -14.80 -5.21
C MET A 96 -23.49 -13.94 -4.29
N LEU A 97 -23.14 -12.66 -4.14
CA LEU A 97 -23.84 -11.68 -3.32
C LEU A 97 -23.60 -10.28 -3.90
N CYS A 98 -24.68 -9.54 -4.16
CA CYS A 98 -24.63 -8.15 -4.60
C CYS A 98 -25.43 -7.24 -3.67
N LEU A 99 -25.12 -5.94 -3.67
CA LEU A 99 -25.84 -4.96 -2.88
C LEU A 99 -26.93 -4.30 -3.72
N ASN A 100 -28.19 -4.44 -3.33
CA ASN A 100 -29.30 -3.68 -3.88
C ASN A 100 -29.59 -2.48 -3.00
N ASN A 101 -29.90 -1.36 -3.63
CA ASN A 101 -30.18 -0.16 -2.86
C ASN A 101 -31.66 -0.02 -2.45
N THR A 102 -31.92 0.07 -1.15
CA THR A 102 -33.29 0.13 -0.62
C THR A 102 -34.01 1.41 -1.00
N TYR A 103 -33.33 2.55 -0.94
CA TYR A 103 -33.96 3.86 -1.22
C TYR A 103 -34.52 3.91 -2.64
N HIS A 104 -33.70 3.53 -3.61
CA HIS A 104 -34.11 3.59 -5.01
C HIS A 104 -35.21 2.58 -5.34
N LEU A 105 -35.13 1.34 -4.83
CA LEU A 105 -36.12 0.30 -5.09
C LEU A 105 -37.45 0.55 -4.39
N GLY A 106 -37.40 1.04 -3.14
CA GLY A 106 -38.56 1.42 -2.36
C GLY A 106 -39.35 2.58 -2.95
N LEU A 107 -38.69 3.43 -3.77
CA LEU A 107 -39.34 4.50 -4.53
C LEU A 107 -39.79 4.07 -5.92
N LYS A 108 -38.90 3.42 -6.69
CA LYS A 108 -39.14 3.00 -8.07
C LYS A 108 -38.49 1.63 -8.32
N PRO A 109 -39.28 0.57 -8.57
CA PRO A 109 -40.71 0.60 -8.91
C PRO A 109 -41.65 0.82 -7.71
N GLY A 110 -41.14 0.76 -6.48
CA GLY A 110 -41.90 0.99 -5.27
C GLY A 110 -42.34 -0.29 -4.58
N GLN A 111 -42.67 -0.18 -3.29
CA GLN A 111 -43.00 -1.32 -2.41
C GLN A 111 -44.16 -2.17 -2.96
N ALA A 112 -45.27 -1.55 -3.37
CA ALA A 112 -46.45 -2.27 -3.88
C ALA A 112 -46.14 -3.15 -5.11
N VAL A 113 -45.22 -2.70 -5.97
CA VAL A 113 -44.78 -3.49 -7.13
C VAL A 113 -43.92 -4.67 -6.68
N LEU A 114 -43.00 -4.44 -5.74
CA LEU A 114 -42.16 -5.51 -5.18
C LEU A 114 -43.00 -6.59 -4.50
N ASP A 115 -44.02 -6.20 -3.73
CA ASP A 115 -44.97 -7.13 -3.10
C ASP A 115 -45.72 -7.96 -4.15
N THR A 116 -46.18 -7.32 -5.22
CA THR A 116 -46.93 -7.97 -6.31
C THR A 116 -46.05 -8.95 -7.10
N VAL A 117 -44.80 -8.56 -7.40
CA VAL A 117 -43.84 -9.40 -8.14
C VAL A 117 -43.28 -10.52 -7.23
N GLY A 118 -43.27 -10.30 -5.92
CA GLY A 118 -42.73 -11.22 -4.92
C GLY A 118 -41.22 -11.05 -4.70
N GLY A 119 -40.74 -9.81 -4.65
CA GLY A 119 -39.37 -9.47 -4.28
C GLY A 119 -38.43 -9.12 -5.44
N ALA A 120 -37.26 -8.60 -5.11
CA ALA A 120 -36.27 -8.12 -6.07
C ALA A 120 -35.59 -9.25 -6.84
N HIS A 121 -35.38 -10.44 -6.25
CA HIS A 121 -34.86 -11.61 -6.96
C HIS A 121 -35.70 -11.92 -8.21
N LYS A 122 -37.02 -11.96 -8.07
CA LYS A 122 -37.96 -12.17 -9.20
C LYS A 122 -38.00 -10.98 -10.15
N LEU A 123 -37.99 -9.75 -9.62
CA LEU A 123 -38.02 -8.53 -10.44
C LEU A 123 -36.83 -8.44 -11.40
N GLN A 124 -35.63 -8.75 -10.91
CA GLN A 124 -34.38 -8.62 -11.67
C GLN A 124 -33.88 -9.93 -12.28
N GLY A 125 -34.54 -11.06 -11.99
CA GLY A 125 -34.12 -12.41 -12.41
C GLY A 125 -32.86 -12.93 -11.70
N TRP A 126 -32.46 -12.35 -10.57
CA TRP A 126 -31.26 -12.73 -9.83
C TRP A 126 -31.54 -13.89 -8.87
N ASP A 127 -30.97 -15.06 -9.17
CA ASP A 127 -31.12 -16.33 -8.43
C ASP A 127 -29.98 -16.57 -7.40
N ARG A 128 -29.32 -15.50 -6.95
CA ARG A 128 -28.26 -15.53 -5.93
C ARG A 128 -28.59 -14.53 -4.83
N ASN A 129 -27.70 -14.40 -3.85
CA ASN A 129 -28.00 -13.61 -2.67
C ASN A 129 -28.01 -12.10 -2.94
N ILE A 130 -28.82 -11.38 -2.17
CA ILE A 130 -28.91 -9.92 -2.17
C ILE A 130 -28.68 -9.40 -0.74
N LEU A 131 -27.82 -8.40 -0.61
CA LEU A 131 -27.77 -7.53 0.56
C LEU A 131 -28.50 -6.22 0.23
N THR A 132 -29.31 -5.70 1.14
CA THR A 132 -29.86 -4.34 1.01
C THR A 132 -29.29 -3.42 2.06
N ASP A 133 -28.84 -2.23 1.65
CA ASP A 133 -28.56 -1.16 2.60
C ASP A 133 -29.85 -0.62 3.23
N SER A 134 -29.74 0.23 4.25
CA SER A 134 -30.93 0.77 4.95
C SER A 134 -31.59 1.95 4.24
N GLY A 135 -30.90 2.56 3.26
CA GLY A 135 -31.28 3.80 2.58
C GLY A 135 -30.87 5.09 3.31
N GLY A 136 -30.37 5.01 4.55
CA GLY A 136 -30.02 6.18 5.37
C GLY A 136 -28.87 7.03 4.79
N PHE A 137 -27.79 6.39 4.34
CA PHE A 137 -26.60 7.08 3.82
C PHE A 137 -26.90 7.98 2.62
N GLN A 138 -27.76 7.55 1.71
CA GLN A 138 -28.06 8.32 0.49
C GLN A 138 -28.95 9.51 0.78
N MET A 139 -29.82 9.40 1.77
CA MET A 139 -30.66 10.50 2.22
C MET A 139 -29.83 11.63 2.82
N VAL A 140 -28.75 11.29 3.53
CA VAL A 140 -27.84 12.29 4.14
C VAL A 140 -26.82 12.83 3.13
N SER A 141 -26.31 12.01 2.19
CA SER A 141 -25.28 12.44 1.22
C SER A 141 -25.82 13.20 0.01
N LEU A 142 -27.10 13.03 -0.36
CA LEU A 142 -27.71 13.71 -1.51
C LEU A 142 -28.43 15.02 -1.14
N LEU A 143 -28.70 15.29 0.15
CA LEU A 143 -29.58 16.38 0.54
C LEU A 143 -28.95 17.23 1.65
N LYS A 144 -28.59 18.48 1.33
CA LYS A 144 -28.26 19.55 2.31
C LYS A 144 -29.41 19.85 3.29
N LEU A 145 -30.55 19.16 3.17
CA LEU A 145 -31.84 19.44 3.82
C LEU A 145 -32.38 18.25 4.63
N ALA A 146 -31.54 17.26 4.98
CA ALA A 146 -31.94 16.16 5.85
C ALA A 146 -31.95 16.60 7.33
N ASN A 147 -33.03 16.31 8.05
CA ASN A 147 -33.15 16.51 9.49
C ASN A 147 -33.37 15.16 10.17
N VAL A 148 -32.46 14.78 11.07
CA VAL A 148 -32.52 13.51 11.80
C VAL A 148 -33.07 13.75 13.20
N THR A 149 -34.17 13.08 13.54
CA THR A 149 -34.79 13.09 14.86
C THR A 149 -34.88 11.67 15.40
N GLU A 150 -35.30 11.48 16.65
CA GLU A 150 -35.49 10.11 17.19
C GLU A 150 -36.49 9.29 16.36
N GLU A 151 -37.49 9.92 15.76
CA GLU A 151 -38.51 9.26 14.94
C GLU A 151 -37.92 8.61 13.68
N GLY A 152 -36.98 9.29 13.02
CA GLY A 152 -36.38 8.87 11.75
C GLY A 152 -35.67 10.01 11.02
N VAL A 153 -35.39 9.79 9.73
CA VAL A 153 -34.75 10.78 8.86
C VAL A 153 -35.82 11.48 8.02
N ARG A 154 -35.96 12.81 8.19
CA ARG A 154 -36.83 13.68 7.37
C ARG A 154 -36.02 14.31 6.26
N PHE A 155 -36.52 14.27 5.04
CA PHE A 155 -35.83 14.80 3.87
C PHE A 155 -36.82 15.18 2.76
N LEU A 156 -36.37 15.89 1.73
CA LEU A 156 -37.19 16.19 0.56
C LEU A 156 -36.86 15.21 -0.56
N SER A 157 -37.87 14.68 -1.22
CA SER A 157 -37.69 13.86 -2.43
C SER A 157 -36.88 14.63 -3.47
N PRO A 158 -35.79 14.06 -4.02
CA PRO A 158 -34.98 14.72 -5.04
C PRO A 158 -35.68 14.80 -6.40
N HIS A 159 -36.83 14.13 -6.58
CA HIS A 159 -37.57 14.11 -7.83
C HIS A 159 -38.60 15.24 -7.94
N ASP A 160 -39.32 15.52 -6.85
CA ASP A 160 -40.47 16.43 -6.82
C ASP A 160 -40.50 17.34 -5.58
N GLY A 161 -39.53 17.20 -4.67
CA GLY A 161 -39.39 18.06 -3.49
C GLY A 161 -40.38 17.74 -2.37
N THR A 162 -41.17 16.66 -2.44
CA THR A 162 -42.14 16.34 -1.39
C THR A 162 -41.44 15.91 -0.10
N PRO A 163 -41.92 16.35 1.09
CA PRO A 163 -41.39 15.87 2.36
C PRO A 163 -41.58 14.36 2.53
N MET A 164 -40.53 13.69 2.94
CA MET A 164 -40.48 12.26 3.21
C MET A 164 -39.92 12.00 4.61
N LEU A 165 -40.37 10.91 5.23
CA LEU A 165 -39.86 10.40 6.50
C LEU A 165 -39.52 8.92 6.34
N LEU A 166 -38.26 8.58 6.57
CA LEU A 166 -37.80 7.20 6.69
C LEU A 166 -37.56 6.88 8.16
N THR A 167 -38.40 6.01 8.73
CA THR A 167 -38.21 5.46 10.08
C THR A 167 -37.52 4.09 10.01
N PRO A 168 -36.91 3.62 11.11
CA PRO A 168 -36.44 2.24 11.24
C PRO A 168 -37.45 1.18 10.77
N GLU A 169 -38.72 1.30 11.19
CA GLU A 169 -39.78 0.35 10.84
C GLU A 169 -40.09 0.38 9.34
N HIS A 170 -40.13 1.58 8.75
CA HIS A 170 -40.38 1.73 7.32
C HIS A 170 -39.20 1.18 6.50
N SER A 171 -37.95 1.44 6.90
CA SER A 171 -36.77 0.87 6.23
C SER A 171 -36.80 -0.66 6.25
N ILE A 172 -37.11 -1.28 7.40
CA ILE A 172 -37.23 -2.74 7.51
C ILE A 172 -38.40 -3.29 6.68
N SER A 173 -39.55 -2.60 6.68
CA SER A 173 -40.71 -2.97 5.85
C SER A 173 -40.36 -3.00 4.35
N LEU A 174 -39.64 -1.98 3.87
CA LEU A 174 -39.15 -1.93 2.48
C LEU A 174 -38.23 -3.11 2.18
N GLN A 175 -37.26 -3.38 3.06
CA GLN A 175 -36.32 -4.49 2.90
C GLN A 175 -37.02 -5.87 2.97
N ASN A 176 -38.08 -6.02 3.78
CA ASN A 176 -38.89 -7.23 3.79
C ASN A 176 -39.64 -7.46 2.47
N SER A 177 -40.07 -6.37 1.82
CA SER A 177 -40.74 -6.41 0.51
C SER A 177 -39.76 -6.64 -0.64
N ILE A 178 -38.55 -6.08 -0.53
CA ILE A 178 -37.44 -6.38 -1.44
C ILE A 178 -37.05 -7.86 -1.35
N GLY A 179 -37.13 -8.47 -0.16
CA GLY A 179 -36.87 -9.89 0.05
C GLY A 179 -35.39 -10.26 0.00
N SER A 180 -34.49 -9.33 0.35
CA SER A 180 -33.05 -9.56 0.42
C SER A 180 -32.63 -10.54 1.51
N ASP A 181 -31.59 -11.31 1.24
CA ASP A 181 -31.02 -12.33 2.15
C ASP A 181 -30.34 -11.70 3.38
N ILE A 182 -29.76 -10.52 3.20
CA ILE A 182 -29.20 -9.70 4.27
C ILE A 182 -29.86 -8.32 4.22
N ILE A 183 -30.37 -7.88 5.37
CA ILE A 183 -30.99 -6.56 5.55
C ILE A 183 -30.17 -5.76 6.55
N MET A 184 -30.04 -4.45 6.34
CA MET A 184 -29.26 -3.57 7.22
C MET A 184 -30.20 -2.74 8.09
N GLN A 185 -29.84 -2.54 9.37
CA GLN A 185 -30.55 -1.59 10.23
C GLN A 185 -30.52 -0.17 9.65
N LEU A 186 -31.54 0.64 9.89
CA LEU A 186 -31.41 2.09 9.72
C LEU A 186 -30.53 2.66 10.85
N ASP A 187 -29.56 3.48 10.49
CA ASP A 187 -28.61 4.12 11.40
C ASP A 187 -28.55 5.64 11.19
N ASP A 188 -28.05 6.35 12.20
CA ASP A 188 -27.85 7.79 12.15
C ASP A 188 -26.45 8.12 11.62
N VAL A 189 -26.38 8.40 10.32
CA VAL A 189 -25.11 8.59 9.62
C VAL A 189 -24.61 10.02 9.77
N ILE A 190 -23.38 10.15 10.27
CA ILE A 190 -22.61 11.39 10.31
C ILE A 190 -21.30 11.24 9.53
N ALA A 191 -20.83 12.33 8.93
CA ALA A 191 -19.51 12.38 8.31
C ALA A 191 -18.43 11.99 9.34
N THR A 192 -17.62 11.00 9.00
CA THR A 192 -16.61 10.39 9.88
C THR A 192 -15.62 11.41 10.46
N THR A 193 -15.30 12.44 9.68
CA THR A 193 -14.37 13.53 10.03
C THR A 193 -15.07 14.74 10.67
N SER A 194 -16.33 14.60 11.09
CA SER A 194 -17.06 15.69 11.75
C SER A 194 -16.32 16.12 13.03
N PRO A 195 -16.11 17.43 13.25
CA PRO A 195 -15.51 17.92 14.50
C PRO A 195 -16.50 17.95 15.67
N ASP A 196 -17.80 17.75 15.42
CA ASP A 196 -18.85 17.79 16.44
C ASP A 196 -18.96 16.43 17.16
N HIS A 197 -18.18 16.29 18.23
CA HIS A 197 -18.11 15.07 19.04
C HIS A 197 -19.45 14.73 19.70
N ALA A 198 -20.18 15.73 20.22
CA ALA A 198 -21.48 15.52 20.85
C ALA A 198 -22.52 14.97 19.85
N ARG A 199 -22.49 15.46 18.60
CA ARG A 199 -23.36 14.93 17.54
C ARG A 199 -22.97 13.50 17.13
N ILE A 200 -21.69 13.15 17.14
CA ILE A 200 -21.20 11.77 16.87
C ILE A 200 -21.67 10.82 17.98
N GLU A 201 -21.55 11.21 19.24
CA GLU A 201 -22.03 10.40 20.37
C GLU A 201 -23.55 10.19 20.27
N GLU A 202 -24.33 11.24 20.03
CA GLU A 202 -25.79 11.11 19.85
C GLU A 202 -26.15 10.25 18.62
N ALA A 203 -25.42 10.36 17.51
CA ALA A 203 -25.64 9.48 16.34
C ALA A 203 -25.42 8.01 16.69
N MET A 204 -24.34 7.73 17.43
CA MET A 204 -24.01 6.37 17.88
C MET A 204 -25.10 5.83 18.81
N GLU A 205 -25.50 6.61 19.82
CA GLU A 205 -26.54 6.19 20.78
C GLU A 205 -27.91 6.03 20.11
N ARG A 206 -28.27 6.93 19.19
CA ARG A 206 -29.50 6.80 18.41
C ARG A 206 -29.49 5.57 17.52
N SER A 207 -28.35 5.25 16.89
CA SER A 207 -28.21 4.03 16.08
C SER A 207 -28.41 2.77 16.92
N VAL A 208 -27.95 2.77 18.17
CA VAL A 208 -28.21 1.68 19.13
C VAL A 208 -29.72 1.55 19.43
N ARG A 209 -30.42 2.66 19.71
CA ARG A 209 -31.88 2.65 19.96
C ARG A 209 -32.68 2.26 18.71
N TRP A 210 -32.25 2.69 17.54
CA TRP A 210 -32.88 2.36 16.27
C TRP A 210 -32.72 0.89 15.87
N LEU A 211 -31.65 0.23 16.29
CA LEU A 211 -31.52 -1.22 16.12
C LEU A 211 -32.65 -1.96 16.84
N ASP A 212 -33.01 -1.56 18.06
CA ASP A 212 -34.12 -2.21 18.79
C ASP A 212 -35.44 -2.10 18.03
N ARG A 213 -35.69 -0.94 17.41
CA ARG A 213 -36.85 -0.72 16.54
C ARG A 213 -36.78 -1.54 15.25
N CYS A 214 -35.59 -1.70 14.67
CA CYS A 214 -35.39 -2.54 13.50
C CYS A 214 -35.65 -4.02 13.80
N ILE A 215 -35.17 -4.51 14.96
CA ILE A 215 -35.38 -5.88 15.44
C ILE A 215 -36.88 -6.16 15.58
N GLU A 216 -37.61 -5.27 16.27
CA GLU A 216 -39.06 -5.43 16.46
C GLU A 216 -39.84 -5.37 15.15
N ALA A 217 -39.42 -4.52 14.20
CA ALA A 217 -40.07 -4.38 12.91
C ALA A 217 -39.82 -5.56 11.96
N HIS A 218 -38.78 -6.37 12.19
CA HIS A 218 -38.37 -7.41 11.27
C HIS A 218 -39.28 -8.64 11.33
N LYS A 219 -40.01 -8.89 10.23
CA LYS A 219 -41.04 -9.94 10.18
C LYS A 219 -40.57 -11.30 9.63
N ASN A 220 -39.40 -11.35 9.01
CA ASN A 220 -38.95 -12.51 8.22
C ASN A 220 -37.57 -13.08 8.67
N PRO A 221 -37.32 -13.31 9.96
CA PRO A 221 -36.00 -13.73 10.47
C PRO A 221 -35.55 -15.12 9.98
N GLU A 222 -36.49 -15.96 9.53
CA GLU A 222 -36.19 -17.29 8.98
C GLU A 222 -35.73 -17.26 7.50
N THR A 223 -35.85 -16.10 6.83
CA THR A 223 -35.47 -15.96 5.41
C THR A 223 -34.62 -14.72 5.13
N GLN A 224 -34.48 -13.79 6.07
CA GLN A 224 -33.65 -12.60 5.92
C GLN A 224 -32.86 -12.36 7.20
N ASN A 225 -31.65 -11.83 7.06
CA ASN A 225 -30.71 -11.72 8.17
C ASN A 225 -30.40 -10.25 8.46
N LEU A 226 -30.91 -9.74 9.59
CA LEU A 226 -30.68 -8.35 10.00
C LEU A 226 -29.26 -8.16 10.52
N PHE A 227 -28.50 -7.25 9.92
CA PHE A 227 -27.19 -6.83 10.39
C PHE A 227 -27.29 -5.49 11.11
N CYS A 228 -26.58 -5.39 12.23
CA CYS A 228 -26.40 -4.12 12.93
C CYS A 228 -25.24 -3.33 12.34
N ILE A 229 -25.19 -2.01 12.59
CA ILE A 229 -24.14 -1.12 12.07
C ILE A 229 -23.46 -0.40 13.24
N ILE A 230 -22.17 -0.64 13.42
CA ILE A 230 -21.35 0.06 14.40
C ILE A 230 -21.07 1.48 13.91
N GLN A 231 -21.33 2.46 14.77
CA GLN A 231 -21.06 3.89 14.57
C GLN A 231 -20.08 4.42 15.64
N GLY A 232 -19.73 5.71 15.56
CA GLY A 232 -18.82 6.37 16.52
C GLY A 232 -17.72 7.23 15.89
N GLY A 233 -17.77 7.48 14.58
CA GLY A 233 -16.76 8.29 13.89
C GLY A 233 -15.35 7.69 13.99
N LEU A 234 -14.36 8.54 14.28
CA LEU A 234 -12.96 8.14 14.53
C LEU A 234 -12.63 7.98 16.03
N ASP A 235 -13.61 8.16 16.92
CA ASP A 235 -13.42 7.98 18.36
C ASP A 235 -13.46 6.49 18.73
N LEU A 236 -12.30 5.96 19.11
CA LEU A 236 -12.15 4.54 19.43
C LEU A 236 -12.95 4.13 20.67
N GLU A 237 -13.19 5.03 21.64
CA GLU A 237 -13.99 4.70 22.83
C GLU A 237 -15.48 4.63 22.49
N LEU A 238 -15.98 5.56 21.64
CA LEU A 238 -17.35 5.46 21.12
C LEU A 238 -17.54 4.20 20.26
N ARG A 239 -16.53 3.82 19.47
CA ARG A 239 -16.53 2.56 18.71
C ARG A 239 -16.62 1.34 19.63
N LYS A 240 -15.83 1.30 20.71
CA LYS A 240 -15.89 0.21 21.71
C LYS A 240 -17.26 0.13 22.39
N LYS A 241 -17.81 1.27 22.83
CA LYS A 241 -19.15 1.38 23.42
C LYS A 241 -20.22 0.85 22.45
N CYS A 242 -20.18 1.29 21.20
CA CYS A 242 -21.11 0.84 20.18
C CYS A 242 -20.96 -0.66 19.87
N CYS A 243 -19.73 -1.18 19.77
CA CYS A 243 -19.49 -2.62 19.60
C CYS A 243 -20.16 -3.44 20.70
N ALA A 244 -19.97 -3.06 21.97
CA ALA A 244 -20.58 -3.74 23.10
C ALA A 244 -22.12 -3.76 23.01
N GLU A 245 -22.73 -2.61 22.73
CA GLU A 245 -24.19 -2.46 22.58
C GLU A 245 -24.76 -3.27 21.41
N MET A 246 -24.08 -3.27 20.27
CA MET A 246 -24.51 -3.99 19.07
C MET A 246 -24.38 -5.50 19.25
N VAL A 247 -23.27 -5.97 19.84
CA VAL A 247 -23.03 -7.40 20.14
C VAL A 247 -24.05 -7.92 21.14
N ALA A 248 -24.45 -7.13 22.14
CA ALA A 248 -25.46 -7.52 23.13
C ALA A 248 -26.84 -7.83 22.53
N ARG A 249 -27.13 -7.33 21.32
CA ARG A 249 -28.39 -7.57 20.59
C ARG A 249 -28.35 -8.79 19.67
N ASP A 250 -27.17 -9.39 19.52
CA ASP A 250 -26.95 -10.70 18.89
C ASP A 250 -27.53 -10.85 17.46
N THR A 251 -27.44 -9.79 16.65
CA THR A 251 -27.83 -9.83 15.23
C THR A 251 -27.00 -10.84 14.42
N PRO A 252 -27.57 -11.53 13.41
CA PRO A 252 -26.86 -12.53 12.60
C PRO A 252 -25.50 -12.12 12.03
N GLY A 253 -25.31 -10.82 11.75
CA GLY A 253 -24.02 -10.28 11.33
C GLY A 253 -23.87 -8.81 11.69
N ILE A 254 -22.65 -8.31 11.53
CA ILE A 254 -22.25 -7.02 12.08
C ILE A 254 -21.49 -6.22 11.03
N ALA A 255 -21.93 -5.00 10.79
CA ALA A 255 -21.27 -4.05 9.92
C ALA A 255 -20.54 -2.96 10.69
N ILE A 256 -19.48 -2.42 10.09
CA ILE A 256 -18.74 -1.25 10.54
C ILE A 256 -19.07 -0.12 9.57
N GLY A 257 -19.90 0.81 10.03
CA GLY A 257 -20.38 1.95 9.27
C GLY A 257 -19.59 3.23 9.53
N GLY A 258 -19.88 4.27 8.73
CA GLY A 258 -19.26 5.58 8.89
C GLY A 258 -17.74 5.56 8.65
N LEU A 259 -17.29 4.83 7.63
CA LEU A 259 -15.92 4.82 7.11
C LEU A 259 -15.97 5.10 5.59
N SER A 260 -14.84 5.47 4.99
CA SER A 260 -14.71 5.98 3.61
C SER A 260 -15.30 7.38 3.38
N GLY A 261 -15.30 8.22 4.42
CA GLY A 261 -15.83 9.60 4.43
C GLY A 261 -14.79 10.70 4.23
N GLY A 262 -13.52 10.33 4.01
CA GLY A 262 -12.41 11.26 3.80
C GLY A 262 -11.34 11.22 4.90
N GLU A 263 -11.43 10.26 5.82
CA GLU A 263 -10.45 10.01 6.87
C GLU A 263 -9.08 9.57 6.32
N ALA A 264 -8.03 9.80 7.11
CA ALA A 264 -6.70 9.28 6.81
C ALA A 264 -6.66 7.75 6.93
N LYS A 265 -5.83 7.09 6.12
CA LYS A 265 -5.69 5.62 6.12
C LYS A 265 -5.32 5.04 7.48
N GLU A 266 -4.45 5.73 8.24
CA GLU A 266 -4.08 5.30 9.60
C GLU A 266 -5.30 5.24 10.53
N GLU A 267 -6.20 6.21 10.44
CA GLU A 267 -7.41 6.27 11.27
C GLU A 267 -8.45 5.24 10.85
N PHE A 268 -8.63 5.04 9.54
CA PHE A 268 -9.42 3.92 8.99
C PHE A 268 -8.95 2.58 9.57
N CYS A 269 -7.65 2.30 9.49
CA CYS A 269 -7.08 1.05 10.02
C CYS A 269 -7.33 0.90 11.52
N LYS A 270 -7.11 1.95 12.33
CA LYS A 270 -7.36 1.91 13.78
C LYS A 270 -8.81 1.57 14.12
N VAL A 271 -9.77 2.17 13.41
CA VAL A 271 -11.20 1.91 13.66
C VAL A 271 -11.56 0.47 13.29
N VAL A 272 -11.14 -0.02 12.11
CA VAL A 272 -11.42 -1.40 11.68
C VAL A 272 -10.77 -2.40 12.64
N ASP A 273 -9.51 -2.18 13.00
CA ASP A 273 -8.75 -3.02 13.95
C ASP A 273 -9.43 -3.09 15.32
N THR A 274 -9.83 -1.93 15.86
CA THR A 274 -10.51 -1.81 17.16
C THR A 274 -11.85 -2.53 17.15
N CYS A 275 -12.66 -2.34 16.10
CA CYS A 275 -13.97 -2.99 16.03
C CYS A 275 -13.83 -4.50 15.91
N THR A 276 -13.04 -4.98 14.95
CA THR A 276 -12.88 -6.42 14.65
C THR A 276 -12.33 -7.25 15.81
N ASP A 277 -11.56 -6.65 16.73
CA ASP A 277 -11.11 -7.29 17.98
C ASP A 277 -12.24 -7.57 18.98
N LEU A 278 -13.31 -6.79 18.91
CA LEU A 278 -14.44 -6.89 19.83
C LEU A 278 -15.61 -7.70 19.26
N LEU A 279 -15.54 -8.05 17.97
CA LEU A 279 -16.63 -8.76 17.31
C LEU A 279 -16.56 -10.28 17.53
N PRO A 280 -17.71 -10.94 17.75
CA PRO A 280 -17.79 -12.40 17.85
C PRO A 280 -17.08 -13.11 16.69
N GLU A 281 -16.44 -14.23 17.01
CA GLU A 281 -15.64 -14.97 16.04
C GLU A 281 -16.50 -15.65 14.96
N TYR A 282 -17.68 -16.15 15.30
CA TYR A 282 -18.54 -16.89 14.39
C TYR A 282 -19.64 -16.03 13.75
N LYS A 283 -19.33 -14.76 13.48
CA LYS A 283 -20.21 -13.85 12.74
C LYS A 283 -19.45 -13.17 11.60
N PRO A 284 -20.12 -12.87 10.47
CA PRO A 284 -19.54 -12.09 9.39
C PRO A 284 -19.38 -10.62 9.79
N ARG A 285 -18.30 -10.01 9.30
CA ARG A 285 -17.86 -8.65 9.62
C ARG A 285 -17.80 -7.84 8.32
N TYR A 286 -18.70 -6.90 8.18
CA TYR A 286 -18.90 -6.14 6.94
C TYR A 286 -18.40 -4.70 7.08
N VAL A 287 -17.38 -4.30 6.32
CA VAL A 287 -16.93 -2.90 6.29
C VAL A 287 -17.59 -2.19 5.11
N MET A 288 -18.44 -1.22 5.42
CA MET A 288 -19.33 -0.59 4.44
C MET A 288 -18.60 0.45 3.59
N GLY A 289 -18.86 0.47 2.28
CA GLY A 289 -18.45 1.55 1.36
C GLY A 289 -16.98 1.55 0.93
N VAL A 290 -16.20 0.52 1.28
CA VAL A 290 -14.78 0.39 0.93
C VAL A 290 -14.60 -0.37 -0.38
N GLY A 291 -13.82 0.17 -1.31
CA GLY A 291 -13.66 -0.44 -2.64
C GLY A 291 -12.32 -0.32 -3.35
N TYR A 292 -11.34 0.39 -2.80
CA TYR A 292 -10.01 0.39 -3.38
C TYR A 292 -9.31 -0.95 -3.08
N PRO A 293 -8.65 -1.58 -4.06
CA PRO A 293 -8.03 -2.90 -3.87
C PRO A 293 -7.14 -2.99 -2.63
N GLU A 294 -6.28 -2.00 -2.41
CA GLU A 294 -5.41 -1.89 -1.25
C GLU A 294 -6.18 -1.86 0.08
N ASP A 295 -7.31 -1.14 0.15
CA ASP A 295 -8.15 -1.07 1.35
C ASP A 295 -8.86 -2.39 1.64
N LEU A 296 -9.26 -3.13 0.59
CA LEU A 296 -9.84 -4.46 0.73
C LEU A 296 -8.83 -5.41 1.38
N ILE A 297 -7.60 -5.44 0.88
CA ILE A 297 -6.54 -6.31 1.42
C ILE A 297 -6.21 -5.94 2.87
N VAL A 298 -6.09 -4.64 3.17
CA VAL A 298 -5.86 -4.16 4.55
C VAL A 298 -7.03 -4.52 5.45
N GLY A 299 -8.27 -4.29 5.03
CA GLY A 299 -9.46 -4.66 5.80
C GLY A 299 -9.52 -6.16 6.11
N VAL A 300 -9.18 -7.02 5.14
CA VAL A 300 -9.08 -8.47 5.34
C VAL A 300 -7.98 -8.80 6.35
N ALA A 301 -6.79 -8.19 6.24
CA ALA A 301 -5.71 -8.39 7.19
C ALA A 301 -6.09 -7.95 8.62
N LEU A 302 -6.97 -6.97 8.75
CA LEU A 302 -7.56 -6.52 10.02
C LEU A 302 -8.77 -7.37 10.47
N GLY A 303 -9.21 -8.34 9.67
CA GLY A 303 -10.22 -9.32 10.06
C GLY A 303 -11.65 -8.98 9.66
N ALA A 304 -11.84 -8.15 8.63
CA ALA A 304 -13.11 -7.97 7.94
C ALA A 304 -13.31 -9.04 6.84
N ASP A 305 -14.57 -9.39 6.54
CA ASP A 305 -14.90 -10.43 5.56
C ASP A 305 -15.73 -9.93 4.37
N MET A 306 -16.48 -8.85 4.52
CA MET A 306 -17.36 -8.35 3.47
C MET A 306 -17.09 -6.88 3.19
N PHE A 307 -17.20 -6.50 1.92
CA PHE A 307 -17.00 -5.13 1.45
C PHE A 307 -17.96 -4.82 0.30
N ASP A 308 -18.26 -3.55 0.07
CA ASP A 308 -19.02 -3.09 -1.09
C ASP A 308 -18.50 -1.75 -1.59
N CYS A 309 -18.57 -1.53 -2.90
CA CYS A 309 -18.34 -0.20 -3.43
C CYS A 309 -18.86 -0.03 -4.86
N VAL A 310 -19.26 1.19 -5.19
CA VAL A 310 -19.56 1.60 -6.57
C VAL A 310 -18.29 1.83 -7.41
N TRP A 311 -17.11 1.89 -6.78
CA TRP A 311 -15.87 2.33 -7.44
C TRP A 311 -15.51 1.52 -8.70
N PRO A 312 -15.50 0.17 -8.69
CA PRO A 312 -15.11 -0.61 -9.87
C PRO A 312 -16.00 -0.35 -11.09
N THR A 313 -17.32 -0.31 -10.89
CA THR A 313 -18.27 -0.06 -11.99
C THR A 313 -18.26 1.40 -12.42
N ARG A 314 -18.15 2.33 -11.46
CA ARG A 314 -18.06 3.77 -11.75
C ARG A 314 -16.80 4.10 -12.55
N THR A 315 -15.63 3.61 -12.12
CA THR A 315 -14.35 3.90 -12.79
C THR A 315 -14.29 3.26 -14.18
N ALA A 316 -14.89 2.07 -14.35
CA ALA A 316 -15.05 1.42 -15.63
C ALA A 316 -15.80 2.29 -16.65
N ARG A 317 -16.90 2.93 -16.26
CA ARG A 317 -17.62 3.87 -17.14
C ARG A 317 -16.79 5.09 -17.53
N PHE A 318 -15.90 5.55 -16.66
CA PHE A 318 -15.00 6.67 -16.94
C PHE A 318 -13.77 6.30 -17.78
N GLY A 319 -13.62 5.03 -18.17
CA GLY A 319 -12.59 4.57 -19.09
C GLY A 319 -11.42 3.84 -18.44
N ASN A 320 -11.52 3.52 -17.15
CA ASN A 320 -10.46 2.81 -16.43
C ASN A 320 -10.75 1.30 -16.35
N ALA A 321 -9.72 0.47 -16.29
CA ALA A 321 -9.84 -0.95 -15.99
C ALA A 321 -8.92 -1.33 -14.82
N VAL A 322 -9.41 -2.16 -13.91
CA VAL A 322 -8.62 -2.69 -12.79
C VAL A 322 -7.86 -3.94 -13.25
N VAL A 323 -6.54 -3.93 -13.06
CA VAL A 323 -5.61 -5.01 -13.39
C VAL A 323 -4.70 -5.31 -12.20
N SER A 324 -4.00 -6.44 -12.21
CA SER A 324 -3.10 -6.87 -11.14
C SER A 324 -1.98 -5.87 -10.83
N THR A 325 -1.55 -5.10 -11.82
CA THR A 325 -0.51 -4.06 -11.70
C THR A 325 -1.07 -2.67 -11.36
N GLY A 326 -2.38 -2.53 -11.11
CA GLY A 326 -3.02 -1.26 -10.76
C GLY A 326 -4.22 -0.92 -11.64
N THR A 327 -4.31 0.33 -12.10
CA THR A 327 -5.43 0.81 -12.91
C THR A 327 -4.96 1.29 -14.27
N LEU A 328 -5.53 0.75 -15.35
CA LEU A 328 -5.27 1.17 -16.72
C LEU A 328 -6.30 2.20 -17.17
N ASN A 329 -5.84 3.39 -17.58
CA ASN A 329 -6.69 4.37 -18.24
C ASN A 329 -6.76 4.09 -19.74
N LEU A 330 -7.76 3.31 -20.16
CA LEU A 330 -7.92 2.87 -21.55
C LEU A 330 -8.30 4.01 -22.52
N ARG A 331 -8.51 5.25 -22.02
CA ARG A 331 -8.64 6.44 -22.88
C ARG A 331 -7.30 6.98 -23.37
N ASN A 332 -6.18 6.49 -22.85
CA ASN A 332 -4.86 6.93 -23.28
C ASN A 332 -4.63 6.57 -24.75
N ALA A 333 -4.13 7.52 -25.54
CA ALA A 333 -3.84 7.35 -26.96
C ALA A 333 -2.83 6.24 -27.25
N ALA A 334 -1.97 5.89 -26.28
CA ALA A 334 -1.05 4.75 -26.37
C ALA A 334 -1.77 3.43 -26.71
N PHE A 335 -3.03 3.28 -26.27
CA PHE A 335 -3.81 2.08 -26.53
C PHE A 335 -4.49 2.06 -27.90
N ALA A 336 -4.45 3.16 -28.68
CA ALA A 336 -5.17 3.25 -29.96
C ALA A 336 -4.79 2.16 -30.98
N CYS A 337 -3.55 1.66 -30.91
CA CYS A 337 -3.01 0.59 -31.75
C CYS A 337 -2.58 -0.65 -30.94
N ASP A 338 -2.98 -0.75 -29.67
CA ASP A 338 -2.65 -1.89 -28.81
C ASP A 338 -3.68 -3.02 -28.99
N PHE A 339 -3.32 -4.04 -29.76
CA PHE A 339 -4.20 -5.19 -30.05
C PHE A 339 -4.10 -6.31 -29.00
N SER A 340 -3.41 -6.10 -27.88
CA SER A 340 -3.37 -7.05 -26.76
C SER A 340 -4.66 -6.99 -25.91
N PRO A 341 -4.99 -8.04 -25.13
CA PRO A 341 -6.12 -8.00 -24.20
C PRO A 341 -5.91 -6.95 -23.11
N VAL A 342 -6.98 -6.58 -22.39
CA VAL A 342 -6.85 -5.61 -21.27
C VAL A 342 -5.83 -6.10 -20.24
N GLU A 343 -5.90 -7.38 -19.90
CA GLU A 343 -4.96 -8.06 -19.01
C GLU A 343 -4.68 -9.47 -19.52
N GLU A 344 -3.42 -9.80 -19.72
CA GLU A 344 -2.99 -11.15 -20.09
C GLU A 344 -3.26 -12.14 -18.95
N GLY A 345 -3.71 -13.35 -19.30
CA GLY A 345 -4.07 -14.37 -18.31
C GLY A 345 -5.40 -14.12 -17.58
N CYS A 346 -6.08 -12.99 -17.81
CA CYS A 346 -7.37 -12.73 -17.18
C CYS A 346 -8.46 -13.65 -17.75
N THR A 347 -9.14 -14.36 -16.86
CA THR A 347 -10.18 -15.34 -17.22
C THR A 347 -11.56 -14.71 -17.41
N CYS A 348 -11.69 -13.37 -17.47
CA CYS A 348 -12.98 -12.72 -17.74
C CYS A 348 -13.36 -12.84 -19.22
N ALA A 349 -14.67 -12.76 -19.51
CA ALA A 349 -15.16 -12.89 -20.89
C ALA A 349 -14.54 -11.85 -21.84
N THR A 350 -14.23 -10.63 -21.36
CA THR A 350 -13.60 -9.57 -22.17
C THR A 350 -12.19 -9.93 -22.61
N CYS A 351 -11.32 -10.36 -21.68
CA CYS A 351 -9.89 -10.58 -21.95
C CYS A 351 -9.60 -11.94 -22.57
N ARG A 352 -10.41 -12.94 -22.24
CA ARG A 352 -10.19 -14.30 -22.68
C ARG A 352 -10.22 -14.37 -24.22
N PRO A 353 -9.29 -15.10 -24.87
CA PRO A 353 -9.31 -15.31 -26.30
C PRO A 353 -10.58 -16.00 -26.78
N ARG A 354 -10.94 -15.82 -28.06
CA ARG A 354 -12.16 -16.41 -28.64
C ARG A 354 -12.12 -17.94 -28.62
N GLU A 355 -10.94 -18.50 -28.80
CA GLU A 355 -10.65 -19.94 -28.79
C GLU A 355 -10.98 -20.59 -27.44
N GLN A 356 -11.00 -19.80 -26.36
CA GLN A 356 -11.32 -20.24 -25.00
C GLN A 356 -12.73 -19.80 -24.55
N GLY A 357 -13.58 -19.38 -25.49
CA GLY A 357 -14.95 -18.92 -25.23
C GLY A 357 -15.06 -17.50 -24.70
N GLY A 358 -14.00 -16.68 -24.84
CA GLY A 358 -14.05 -15.26 -24.55
C GLY A 358 -14.39 -14.41 -25.77
N LEU A 359 -14.33 -13.08 -25.61
CA LEU A 359 -14.62 -12.12 -26.67
C LEU A 359 -13.37 -11.73 -27.48
N GLY A 360 -12.17 -11.97 -26.94
CA GLY A 360 -10.90 -11.57 -27.56
C GLY A 360 -10.78 -10.06 -27.74
N ILE A 361 -11.32 -9.28 -26.80
CA ILE A 361 -11.38 -7.82 -26.93
C ILE A 361 -10.02 -7.21 -26.64
N THR A 362 -9.61 -6.32 -27.52
CA THR A 362 -8.32 -5.63 -27.44
C THR A 362 -8.42 -4.28 -26.71
N ARG A 363 -7.29 -3.82 -26.18
CA ARG A 363 -7.17 -2.47 -25.61
C ARG A 363 -7.50 -1.39 -26.64
N ALA A 364 -7.09 -1.54 -27.89
CA ALA A 364 -7.42 -0.64 -29.00
C ALA A 364 -8.92 -0.52 -29.23
N TYR A 365 -9.64 -1.64 -29.20
CA TYR A 365 -11.09 -1.59 -29.37
C TYR A 365 -11.76 -0.89 -28.18
N ILE A 366 -11.32 -1.18 -26.95
CA ILE A 366 -11.89 -0.50 -25.77
C ILE A 366 -11.53 0.99 -25.77
N HIS A 367 -10.32 1.36 -26.17
CA HIS A 367 -9.88 2.75 -26.33
C HIS A 367 -10.78 3.50 -27.31
N HIS A 368 -11.07 2.88 -28.46
CA HIS A 368 -11.97 3.44 -29.46
C HIS A 368 -13.35 3.74 -28.86
N LEU A 369 -13.89 2.85 -28.02
CA LEU A 369 -15.21 2.98 -27.39
C LEU A 369 -15.21 3.79 -26.07
N ALA A 370 -14.07 4.02 -25.43
CA ALA A 370 -13.99 4.55 -24.08
C ALA A 370 -14.60 5.95 -23.95
N ALA A 371 -15.59 6.08 -23.05
CA ALA A 371 -16.39 7.28 -22.83
C ALA A 371 -17.12 7.82 -24.09
N LYS A 372 -17.26 7.01 -25.14
CA LYS A 372 -17.98 7.34 -26.38
C LYS A 372 -19.20 6.46 -26.59
N GLU A 373 -19.06 5.16 -26.31
CA GLU A 373 -20.10 4.16 -26.55
C GLU A 373 -20.41 3.35 -25.28
N THR A 374 -21.68 2.99 -25.09
CA THR A 374 -22.15 2.20 -23.95
C THR A 374 -21.54 0.80 -23.93
N ALA A 375 -21.31 0.21 -25.11
CA ALA A 375 -20.61 -1.08 -25.24
C ALA A 375 -19.22 -1.06 -24.59
N GLY A 376 -18.51 0.07 -24.64
CA GLY A 376 -17.21 0.21 -23.97
C GLY A 376 -17.32 0.09 -22.45
N ALA A 377 -18.40 0.60 -21.85
CA ALA A 377 -18.63 0.47 -20.42
C ALA A 377 -18.84 -0.99 -20.00
N HIS A 378 -19.67 -1.73 -20.74
CA HIS A 378 -19.99 -3.14 -20.45
C HIS A 378 -18.75 -4.05 -20.47
N LEU A 379 -17.89 -3.85 -21.48
CA LEU A 379 -16.64 -4.62 -21.64
C LEU A 379 -15.66 -4.37 -20.49
N ARG A 380 -15.61 -3.14 -19.97
CA ARG A 380 -14.74 -2.76 -18.84
C ARG A 380 -15.32 -3.20 -17.49
N GLU A 381 -16.62 -3.09 -17.29
CA GLU A 381 -17.27 -3.50 -16.04
C GLU A 381 -17.13 -5.00 -15.79
N THR A 382 -17.26 -5.83 -16.85
CA THR A 382 -17.01 -7.28 -16.77
C THR A 382 -15.58 -7.59 -16.30
N LYS A 383 -14.60 -6.77 -16.70
CA LYS A 383 -13.21 -6.90 -16.24
C LYS A 383 -13.00 -6.38 -14.82
N SER A 384 -13.56 -5.21 -14.48
CA SER A 384 -13.33 -4.56 -13.18
C SER A 384 -13.99 -5.28 -12.02
N ILE A 385 -15.06 -6.05 -12.25
CA ILE A 385 -15.72 -6.86 -11.20
C ILE A 385 -14.95 -8.16 -10.96
N LYS A 386 -14.38 -8.76 -12.01
CA LYS A 386 -13.49 -9.90 -11.86
C LYS A 386 -12.13 -9.42 -11.41
N MET A 387 -11.99 -9.22 -10.09
CA MET A 387 -10.70 -8.94 -9.45
C MET A 387 -9.69 -10.06 -9.80
N PRO A 388 -8.39 -9.76 -9.84
CA PRO A 388 -7.37 -10.73 -10.23
C PRO A 388 -7.41 -11.94 -9.30
N THR A 389 -7.91 -13.07 -9.79
CA THR A 389 -7.76 -14.36 -9.11
C THR A 389 -6.51 -15.01 -9.67
N THR A 390 -5.51 -15.25 -8.83
CA THR A 390 -4.40 -16.14 -9.18
C THR A 390 -4.99 -17.53 -9.46
N SER A 391 -4.81 -18.03 -10.68
CA SER A 391 -5.16 -19.39 -11.05
C SER A 391 -4.29 -20.35 -10.23
N THR A 392 -4.93 -21.13 -9.37
CA THR A 392 -4.30 -22.22 -8.62
C THR A 392 -4.35 -23.50 -9.45
N GLU A 393 -3.35 -23.68 -10.33
CA GLU A 393 -2.91 -25.03 -10.67
C GLU A 393 -1.61 -25.31 -9.90
N PRO A 394 -1.52 -26.45 -9.18
CA PRO A 394 -0.32 -26.78 -8.43
C PRO A 394 0.75 -27.34 -9.38
N GLU A 395 1.67 -26.47 -9.81
CA GLU A 395 2.95 -26.93 -10.37
C GLU A 395 3.94 -27.29 -9.24
N PRO A 396 4.87 -28.23 -9.49
CA PRO A 396 5.75 -28.80 -8.47
C PRO A 396 6.72 -27.75 -7.89
N PRO A 397 7.25 -27.97 -6.67
CA PRO A 397 7.87 -26.91 -5.89
C PRO A 397 9.17 -26.43 -6.56
N ARG A 398 9.13 -25.21 -7.08
CA ARG A 398 10.31 -24.39 -7.35
C ARG A 398 10.39 -23.31 -6.26
N GLY A 399 11.61 -22.91 -5.92
CA GLY A 399 11.97 -22.15 -4.72
C GLY A 399 11.00 -21.03 -4.33
N THR A 400 10.94 -20.75 -3.03
CA THR A 400 10.05 -19.80 -2.35
C THR A 400 9.88 -18.48 -3.11
N HIS A 401 8.84 -18.39 -3.95
CA HIS A 401 8.43 -17.16 -4.60
C HIS A 401 7.90 -16.21 -3.52
N ASN A 402 8.58 -15.09 -3.29
CA ASN A 402 8.20 -14.08 -2.31
C ASN A 402 7.63 -12.87 -3.07
N PRO A 403 6.31 -12.80 -3.32
CA PRO A 403 5.71 -11.73 -4.12
C PRO A 403 5.88 -10.34 -3.50
N ALA A 404 6.25 -10.25 -2.22
CA ALA A 404 6.49 -9.01 -1.50
C ALA A 404 7.95 -8.53 -1.58
N HIS A 405 8.83 -9.24 -2.28
CA HIS A 405 10.24 -8.87 -2.35
C HIS A 405 10.44 -7.50 -3.02
N GLU A 406 11.19 -6.61 -2.36
CA GLU A 406 11.31 -5.20 -2.77
C GLU A 406 11.94 -5.02 -4.16
N GLU A 407 12.79 -5.96 -4.62
CA GLU A 407 13.38 -5.98 -5.98
C GLU A 407 12.32 -6.04 -7.09
N HIS A 408 11.11 -6.56 -6.83
CA HIS A 408 10.05 -6.58 -7.83
C HIS A 408 9.65 -5.17 -8.31
N GLN A 409 9.84 -4.13 -7.50
CA GLN A 409 9.63 -2.73 -7.91
C GLN A 409 10.53 -2.36 -9.10
N TYR A 410 11.81 -2.75 -9.04
CA TYR A 410 12.78 -2.51 -10.11
C TYR A 410 12.45 -3.33 -11.37
N LEU A 411 12.10 -4.61 -11.21
CA LEU A 411 11.70 -5.46 -12.34
C LEU A 411 10.42 -4.96 -13.00
N GLN A 412 9.45 -4.51 -12.21
CA GLN A 412 8.20 -3.98 -12.72
C GLN A 412 8.41 -2.69 -13.49
N LEU A 413 9.29 -1.81 -13.03
CA LEU A 413 9.65 -0.60 -13.76
C LEU A 413 10.32 -0.93 -15.10
N ILE A 414 11.21 -1.93 -15.15
CA ILE A 414 11.77 -2.40 -16.42
C ILE A 414 10.67 -2.90 -17.35
N ARG A 415 9.76 -3.75 -16.87
CA ARG A 415 8.62 -4.23 -17.68
C ARG A 415 7.79 -3.07 -18.23
N GLN A 416 7.55 -2.05 -17.41
CA GLN A 416 6.82 -0.87 -17.82
C GLN A 416 7.57 -0.08 -18.90
N ILE A 417 8.88 0.16 -18.74
CA ILE A 417 9.69 0.86 -19.75
C ILE A 417 9.74 0.06 -21.05
N LEU A 418 9.87 -1.26 -20.97
CA LEU A 418 9.85 -2.12 -22.15
C LEU A 418 8.49 -2.10 -22.86
N ALA A 419 7.38 -2.02 -22.13
CA ALA A 419 6.04 -2.03 -22.72
C ALA A 419 5.59 -0.65 -23.25
N GLU A 420 5.82 0.40 -22.46
CA GLU A 420 5.21 1.73 -22.63
C GLU A 420 6.23 2.85 -22.88
N GLY A 421 7.53 2.56 -22.76
CA GLY A 421 8.58 3.56 -22.85
C GLY A 421 8.62 4.23 -24.21
N GLU A 422 8.68 5.56 -24.21
CA GLU A 422 8.82 6.37 -25.42
C GLU A 422 10.18 6.10 -26.05
N HIS A 423 10.21 5.81 -27.35
CA HIS A 423 11.46 5.71 -28.08
C HIS A 423 12.09 7.10 -28.19
N ARG A 424 13.32 7.25 -27.69
CA ARG A 424 14.06 8.51 -27.76
C ARG A 424 15.44 8.29 -28.39
N PRO A 425 15.89 9.19 -29.28
CA PRO A 425 17.29 9.25 -29.63
C PRO A 425 18.08 9.67 -28.38
N ASP A 426 19.29 9.15 -28.23
CA ASP A 426 20.17 9.50 -27.10
C ASP A 426 21.53 10.02 -27.59
N ARG A 427 22.33 10.51 -26.65
CA ARG A 427 23.68 11.04 -26.91
C ARG A 427 24.70 9.98 -27.37
N THR A 428 24.40 8.70 -27.18
CA THR A 428 25.28 7.57 -27.51
C THR A 428 25.05 7.04 -28.93
N GLY A 429 23.93 7.42 -29.56
CA GLY A 429 23.50 6.92 -30.86
C GLY A 429 22.80 5.56 -30.81
N THR A 430 22.67 4.95 -29.63
CA THR A 430 21.98 3.66 -29.42
C THR A 430 20.47 3.84 -29.44
N GLY A 431 19.97 4.90 -28.83
CA GLY A 431 18.56 5.13 -28.57
C GLY A 431 18.08 4.39 -27.33
N THR A 432 16.99 4.90 -26.75
CA THR A 432 16.39 4.37 -25.52
C THR A 432 14.89 4.17 -25.65
N ARG A 433 14.33 3.32 -24.78
CA ARG A 433 12.94 3.42 -24.34
C ARG A 433 12.93 4.12 -22.99
N SER A 434 12.15 5.19 -22.85
CA SER A 434 12.19 6.08 -21.69
C SER A 434 10.81 6.28 -21.06
N LEU A 435 10.76 6.35 -19.73
CA LEU A 435 9.61 6.81 -18.96
C LEU A 435 10.01 8.00 -18.09
N PHE A 436 9.23 9.08 -18.18
CA PHE A 436 9.41 10.27 -17.37
C PHE A 436 8.69 10.15 -16.03
N ALA A 437 9.41 10.46 -14.95
CA ALA A 437 8.95 10.52 -13.57
C ALA A 437 8.15 9.28 -13.11
N PRO A 438 8.73 8.06 -13.19
CA PRO A 438 8.05 6.86 -12.72
C PRO A 438 7.90 6.85 -11.19
N THR A 439 7.09 5.93 -10.68
CA THR A 439 6.89 5.72 -9.24
C THR A 439 8.24 5.50 -8.53
N PRO A 440 8.53 6.21 -7.41
CA PRO A 440 9.76 5.99 -6.65
C PRO A 440 9.84 4.58 -6.08
N MET A 441 11.04 3.99 -6.09
CA MET A 441 11.31 2.69 -5.46
C MET A 441 11.69 2.87 -3.98
N ARG A 442 11.30 1.93 -3.13
CA ARG A 442 11.63 1.95 -1.69
C ARG A 442 12.34 0.67 -1.28
N PHE A 443 13.44 0.79 -0.55
CA PHE A 443 14.22 -0.34 -0.06
C PHE A 443 14.52 -0.22 1.43
N SER A 444 14.21 -1.27 2.19
CA SER A 444 14.52 -1.36 3.61
C SER A 444 16.01 -1.64 3.80
N LEU A 445 16.66 -0.87 4.67
CA LEU A 445 18.09 -1.00 4.98
C LEU A 445 18.35 -1.73 6.29
N SER A 446 17.30 -2.10 7.02
CA SER A 446 17.39 -2.99 8.17
C SER A 446 16.12 -3.81 8.37
N LYS A 447 16.24 -4.92 9.09
CA LYS A 447 15.14 -5.76 9.57
C LYS A 447 15.31 -6.06 11.07
N PRO A 448 14.24 -6.37 11.81
CA PRO A 448 14.35 -6.82 13.20
C PRO A 448 15.23 -8.07 13.33
N ALA A 449 16.07 -8.15 14.36
CA ALA A 449 16.78 -9.39 14.66
C ALA A 449 15.79 -10.49 15.09
N PRO A 450 16.01 -11.75 14.69
CA PRO A 450 15.21 -12.87 15.18
C PRO A 450 15.39 -13.00 16.70
N LYS A 451 14.31 -13.34 17.41
CA LYS A 451 14.37 -13.59 18.85
C LYS A 451 15.19 -14.87 19.08
N PRO A 452 16.13 -14.89 20.05
CA PRO A 452 16.84 -16.12 20.38
C PRO A 452 15.84 -17.21 20.77
N GLU A 453 16.01 -18.41 20.20
CA GLU A 453 15.32 -19.60 20.71
C GLU A 453 15.73 -19.79 22.17
N GLN A 454 14.76 -19.97 23.07
CA GLN A 454 15.02 -20.23 24.48
C GLN A 454 15.74 -21.58 24.64
N SER A 455 17.07 -21.58 24.55
CA SER A 455 17.88 -22.69 25.02
C SER A 455 17.87 -22.68 26.54
N LYS A 456 17.33 -23.74 27.14
CA LYS A 456 17.36 -23.98 28.58
C LYS A 456 18.81 -23.96 29.08
N GLY A 457 19.09 -23.08 30.03
CA GLY A 457 20.21 -23.23 30.96
C GLY A 457 21.13 -22.01 31.00
N GLU A 458 21.32 -21.53 32.23
CA GLU A 458 22.35 -20.60 32.70
C GLU A 458 22.01 -19.11 32.55
N GLU A 459 21.42 -18.60 33.64
CA GLU A 459 21.37 -17.19 34.02
C GLU A 459 22.80 -16.69 34.28
N GLU A 460 23.19 -15.56 33.69
CA GLU A 460 23.68 -14.36 34.41
C GLU A 460 24.23 -13.30 33.44
N GLU A 461 23.77 -12.07 33.67
CA GLU A 461 24.43 -10.77 33.40
C GLU A 461 24.69 -10.34 31.93
N GLU A 462 23.70 -9.65 31.34
CA GLU A 462 23.82 -8.30 30.74
C GLU A 462 22.46 -7.93 30.08
N GLU A 463 21.56 -7.28 30.83
CA GLU A 463 20.38 -6.61 30.27
C GLU A 463 20.80 -5.30 29.56
N GLU A 464 21.53 -5.39 28.44
CA GLU A 464 21.53 -4.31 27.45
C GLU A 464 20.26 -4.41 26.60
N GLU A 465 19.50 -3.31 26.53
CA GLU A 465 18.21 -3.11 25.84
C GLU A 465 17.91 -4.08 24.66
N GLU A 466 17.29 -5.22 24.97
CA GLU A 466 16.94 -6.32 24.04
C GLU A 466 15.99 -5.92 22.89
N GLY A 467 15.43 -4.70 22.91
CA GLY A 467 14.41 -4.23 21.97
C GLY A 467 14.91 -3.42 20.75
N ASP A 468 16.22 -3.11 20.64
CA ASP A 468 16.76 -2.21 19.61
C ASP A 468 17.72 -2.89 18.60
N LYS A 469 17.88 -4.21 18.68
CA LYS A 469 18.82 -4.95 17.82
C LYS A 469 18.25 -5.15 16.41
N ARG A 470 18.85 -4.46 15.42
CA ARG A 470 18.50 -4.55 14.00
C ARG A 470 19.61 -5.22 13.19
N ILE A 471 19.21 -5.98 12.18
CA ILE A 471 20.10 -6.54 11.17
C ILE A 471 20.12 -5.58 9.99
N ALA A 472 21.29 -5.07 9.64
CA ALA A 472 21.47 -4.24 8.45
C ALA A 472 21.33 -5.08 7.17
N ILE A 473 20.61 -4.53 6.18
CA ILE A 473 20.33 -5.15 4.88
C ILE A 473 20.92 -4.25 3.80
N LEU A 474 21.51 -4.87 2.78
CA LEU A 474 21.97 -4.17 1.59
C LEU A 474 21.07 -4.58 0.41
N PRO A 475 20.28 -3.66 -0.18
CA PRO A 475 19.49 -3.94 -1.39
C PRO A 475 20.40 -4.10 -2.61
N LEU A 476 21.13 -5.22 -2.64
CA LEU A 476 22.01 -5.63 -3.72
C LEU A 476 21.22 -6.59 -4.62
N LEU A 477 20.90 -6.14 -5.83
CA LEU A 477 20.01 -6.90 -6.73
C LEU A 477 20.50 -8.34 -6.93
N THR A 478 19.54 -9.24 -6.98
CA THR A 478 19.76 -10.69 -6.99
C THR A 478 19.34 -11.32 -8.31
N THR A 479 18.41 -10.72 -9.06
CA THR A 479 18.05 -11.18 -10.41
C THR A 479 19.20 -11.08 -11.41
N LYS A 480 20.23 -10.30 -11.08
CA LYS A 480 21.50 -10.22 -11.80
C LYS A 480 22.61 -9.91 -10.81
N ARG A 481 23.76 -10.57 -10.96
CA ARG A 481 24.95 -10.27 -10.14
C ARG A 481 25.44 -8.84 -10.36
N VAL A 482 25.51 -8.06 -9.28
CA VAL A 482 26.05 -6.70 -9.23
C VAL A 482 27.52 -6.74 -8.81
N PHE A 483 28.37 -5.91 -9.43
CA PHE A 483 29.80 -5.88 -9.15
C PHE A 483 30.11 -5.03 -7.90
N LEU A 484 29.82 -5.59 -6.72
CA LEU A 484 29.91 -4.90 -5.42
C LEU A 484 31.24 -4.18 -5.17
N ARG A 485 32.37 -4.81 -5.51
CA ARG A 485 33.71 -4.19 -5.34
C ARG A 485 33.83 -2.86 -6.08
N ALA A 486 33.29 -2.78 -7.29
CA ALA A 486 33.28 -1.54 -8.04
C ALA A 486 32.29 -0.51 -7.46
N VAL A 487 31.15 -0.96 -6.90
CA VAL A 487 30.19 -0.07 -6.18
C VAL A 487 30.87 0.59 -4.99
N LEU A 488 31.53 -0.20 -4.14
CA LEU A 488 32.25 0.30 -2.97
C LEU A 488 33.40 1.22 -3.38
N GLY A 489 34.24 0.80 -4.33
CA GLY A 489 35.36 1.61 -4.77
C GLY A 489 34.93 2.97 -5.33
N GLU A 490 33.86 3.01 -6.14
CA GLU A 490 33.32 4.26 -6.67
C GLU A 490 32.72 5.14 -5.57
N LEU A 491 31.96 4.57 -4.63
CA LEU A 491 31.40 5.34 -3.52
C LEU A 491 32.49 5.97 -2.66
N LEU A 492 33.53 5.20 -2.31
CA LEU A 492 34.67 5.70 -1.54
C LEU A 492 35.45 6.77 -2.33
N TRP A 493 35.53 6.62 -3.65
CA TRP A 493 36.08 7.63 -4.54
C TRP A 493 35.25 8.92 -4.51
N PHE A 494 33.92 8.86 -4.56
CA PHE A 494 33.05 10.04 -4.36
C PHE A 494 33.26 10.68 -2.98
N ILE A 495 33.28 9.87 -1.91
CA ILE A 495 33.46 10.37 -0.54
C ILE A 495 34.80 11.10 -0.39
N SER A 496 35.87 10.59 -0.98
CA SER A 496 37.20 11.22 -0.92
C SER A 496 37.33 12.53 -1.69
N GLY A 497 36.33 12.91 -2.51
CA GLY A 497 36.39 14.12 -3.32
C GLY A 497 37.25 13.99 -4.58
N CYS A 498 37.76 12.79 -4.89
CA CYS A 498 38.65 12.57 -6.03
C CYS A 498 37.93 12.84 -7.37
N THR A 499 38.66 13.42 -8.31
CA THR A 499 38.17 13.73 -9.68
C THR A 499 38.97 13.06 -10.78
N SER A 500 40.00 12.28 -10.42
CA SER A 500 40.76 11.47 -11.36
C SER A 500 40.23 10.04 -11.42
N SER A 501 40.08 9.49 -12.62
CA SER A 501 39.75 8.06 -12.83
C SER A 501 40.91 7.12 -12.51
N LEU A 502 42.16 7.60 -12.54
CA LEU A 502 43.37 6.77 -12.44
C LEU A 502 43.45 5.90 -11.16
N PRO A 503 43.07 6.38 -9.96
CA PRO A 503 43.08 5.54 -8.76
C PRO A 503 42.11 4.34 -8.86
N LEU A 504 40.93 4.54 -9.46
CA LEU A 504 39.98 3.45 -9.71
C LEU A 504 40.54 2.45 -10.72
N SER A 505 41.11 2.94 -11.83
CA SER A 505 41.75 2.09 -12.85
C SER A 505 42.90 1.27 -12.26
N ALA A 506 43.73 1.87 -11.41
CA ALA A 506 44.83 1.20 -10.71
C ALA A 506 44.32 0.12 -9.73
N ALA A 507 43.15 0.31 -9.13
CA ALA A 507 42.46 -0.70 -8.34
C ALA A 507 41.76 -1.79 -9.20
N GLY A 508 41.84 -1.70 -10.52
CA GLY A 508 41.18 -2.62 -11.45
C GLY A 508 39.68 -2.34 -11.64
N ILE A 509 39.20 -1.17 -11.24
CA ILE A 509 37.82 -0.71 -11.40
C ILE A 509 37.78 0.24 -12.59
N LYS A 510 37.33 -0.26 -13.76
CA LYS A 510 37.47 0.42 -15.06
C LYS A 510 36.24 1.21 -15.52
N ILE A 511 35.30 1.49 -14.62
CA ILE A 511 34.00 2.06 -14.96
C ILE A 511 34.10 3.51 -15.50
N TRP A 512 35.18 4.22 -15.16
CA TRP A 512 35.45 5.60 -15.60
C TRP A 512 36.52 5.73 -16.70
N ASP A 513 37.20 4.63 -17.08
CA ASP A 513 38.31 4.66 -18.06
C ASP A 513 37.87 5.27 -19.40
N GLY A 514 36.66 4.94 -19.86
CA GLY A 514 36.12 5.49 -21.11
C GLY A 514 35.96 7.00 -21.06
N ASN A 515 35.39 7.53 -19.97
CA ASN A 515 35.18 8.97 -19.78
C ASN A 515 36.48 9.73 -19.47
N GLY A 516 37.47 9.06 -18.87
CA GLY A 516 38.78 9.62 -18.58
C GLY A 516 39.76 9.57 -19.75
N SER A 517 39.47 8.80 -20.81
CA SER A 517 40.38 8.61 -21.94
C SER A 517 40.67 9.93 -22.68
N ARG A 518 41.87 10.04 -23.25
CA ARG A 518 42.25 11.19 -24.08
C ARG A 518 41.24 11.46 -25.20
N GLU A 519 40.83 10.40 -25.90
CA GLU A 519 39.87 10.49 -27.01
C GLU A 519 38.52 11.08 -26.57
N PHE A 520 37.98 10.61 -25.44
CA PHE A 520 36.69 11.10 -24.95
C PHE A 520 36.78 12.56 -24.50
N LEU A 521 37.81 12.92 -23.74
CA LEU A 521 38.02 14.29 -23.25
C LEU A 521 38.16 15.28 -24.41
N ASP A 522 38.90 14.93 -25.47
CA ASP A 522 39.00 15.76 -26.67
C ASP A 522 37.64 15.96 -27.35
N ARG A 523 36.89 14.85 -27.50
CA ARG A 523 35.57 14.86 -28.12
C ARG A 523 34.56 15.76 -27.42
N VAL A 524 34.64 15.88 -26.09
CA VAL A 524 33.73 16.72 -25.28
C VAL A 524 34.28 18.12 -25.00
N GLY A 525 35.38 18.52 -25.66
CA GLY A 525 35.93 19.89 -25.55
C GLY A 525 36.82 20.13 -24.32
N LEU A 526 37.31 19.06 -23.68
CA LEU A 526 38.17 19.10 -22.49
C LEU A 526 39.63 18.74 -22.83
N ALA A 527 40.10 19.12 -24.03
CA ALA A 527 41.45 18.83 -24.53
C ALA A 527 42.60 19.36 -23.62
N HIS A 528 42.32 20.41 -22.86
CA HIS A 528 43.27 21.04 -21.94
C HIS A 528 43.50 20.24 -20.64
N ARG A 529 42.66 19.24 -20.35
CA ARG A 529 42.79 18.40 -19.15
C ARG A 529 43.77 17.26 -19.38
N ALA A 530 44.42 16.81 -18.31
CA ALA A 530 45.22 15.58 -18.36
C ALA A 530 44.33 14.35 -18.55
N GLU A 531 44.87 13.29 -19.15
CA GLU A 531 44.15 12.02 -19.24
C GLU A 531 43.79 11.51 -17.84
N GLY A 532 42.53 11.15 -17.68
CA GLY A 532 41.94 10.72 -16.43
C GLY A 532 41.34 11.83 -15.55
N ASP A 533 41.57 13.12 -15.83
CA ASP A 533 40.91 14.24 -15.13
C ASP A 533 39.47 14.42 -15.62
N LEU A 534 38.50 14.03 -14.78
CA LEU A 534 37.07 14.09 -15.10
C LEU A 534 36.45 15.47 -14.83
N GLY A 535 37.21 16.42 -14.29
CA GLY A 535 36.70 17.71 -13.85
C GLY A 535 35.93 17.64 -12.52
N PRO A 536 35.18 18.70 -12.15
CA PRO A 536 34.51 18.81 -10.85
C PRO A 536 33.24 17.96 -10.77
N VAL A 537 33.35 16.65 -10.95
CA VAL A 537 32.25 15.66 -10.89
C VAL A 537 31.84 15.36 -9.44
N TYR A 538 31.03 14.31 -9.22
CA TYR A 538 30.35 14.00 -7.96
C TYR A 538 31.14 14.30 -6.68
N GLY A 539 32.30 13.68 -6.48
CA GLY A 539 33.07 13.82 -5.24
C GLY A 539 33.49 15.27 -4.96
N PHE A 540 33.94 15.99 -5.99
CA PHE A 540 34.24 17.41 -5.87
C PHE A 540 33.01 18.21 -5.45
N GLN A 541 31.86 17.93 -6.05
CA GLN A 541 30.62 18.60 -5.66
C GLN A 541 30.22 18.23 -4.21
N TRP A 542 30.55 17.05 -3.72
CA TRP A 542 30.23 16.66 -2.34
C TRP A 542 31.14 17.32 -1.30
N ARG A 543 32.43 17.49 -1.61
CA ARG A 543 33.45 17.97 -0.66
C ARG A 543 33.85 19.43 -0.83
N HIS A 544 33.68 19.98 -2.03
CA HIS A 544 34.22 21.29 -2.45
C HIS A 544 33.21 22.10 -3.27
N PHE A 545 31.92 21.99 -2.96
CA PHE A 545 30.86 22.65 -3.74
C PHE A 545 31.09 24.16 -3.84
N GLY A 546 31.14 24.69 -5.07
CA GLY A 546 31.36 26.11 -5.33
C GLY A 546 32.83 26.56 -5.31
N ALA A 547 33.80 25.67 -5.06
CA ALA A 547 35.21 25.99 -5.26
C ALA A 547 35.56 26.10 -6.76
N GLU A 548 36.52 26.95 -7.10
CA GLU A 548 37.03 27.04 -8.47
C GLU A 548 37.87 25.82 -8.81
N TYR A 549 37.43 25.02 -9.78
CA TYR A 549 38.17 23.85 -10.24
C TYR A 549 39.39 24.26 -11.08
N VAL A 550 40.54 23.67 -10.76
CA VAL A 550 41.85 23.85 -11.40
C VAL A 550 42.19 22.55 -12.14
N ASP A 551 42.55 21.50 -11.42
CA ASP A 551 42.89 20.17 -11.94
C ASP A 551 42.70 19.07 -10.89
N ALA A 552 42.87 17.81 -11.28
CA ALA A 552 42.66 16.66 -10.40
C ALA A 552 43.80 16.42 -9.39
N GLN A 553 44.88 17.21 -9.41
CA GLN A 553 46.03 17.09 -8.51
C GLN A 553 46.05 18.19 -7.43
N THR A 554 45.26 19.23 -7.63
CA THR A 554 45.13 20.36 -6.70
C THR A 554 44.49 19.91 -5.38
N ASP A 555 45.06 20.35 -4.26
CA ASP A 555 44.46 20.17 -2.94
C ASP A 555 43.36 21.22 -2.72
N TYR A 556 42.12 20.76 -2.60
CA TYR A 556 40.94 21.59 -2.37
C TYR A 556 40.54 21.68 -0.90
N THR A 557 41.36 21.18 0.02
CA THR A 557 41.07 21.21 1.45
C THR A 557 40.77 22.65 1.91
N GLY A 558 39.59 22.84 2.52
CA GLY A 558 39.13 24.15 2.99
C GLY A 558 38.58 25.09 1.90
N LEU A 559 38.53 24.66 0.64
CA LEU A 559 37.92 25.41 -0.45
C LEU A 559 36.49 24.93 -0.72
N GLY A 560 35.58 25.89 -0.93
CA GLY A 560 34.16 25.60 -1.18
C GLY A 560 33.39 25.15 0.06
N VAL A 561 32.32 24.37 -0.16
CA VAL A 561 31.48 23.80 0.91
C VAL A 561 31.61 22.28 0.93
N ASP A 562 32.07 21.74 2.06
CA ASP A 562 32.01 20.30 2.34
C ASP A 562 30.60 19.93 2.82
N GLN A 563 29.76 19.60 1.85
CA GLN A 563 28.36 19.23 2.11
C GLN A 563 28.27 17.92 2.90
N LEU A 564 29.21 16.99 2.69
CA LEU A 564 29.20 15.71 3.39
C LEU A 564 29.52 15.89 4.88
N ALA A 565 30.53 16.70 5.21
CA ALA A 565 30.84 17.06 6.59
C ALA A 565 29.65 17.76 7.26
N GLU A 566 28.96 18.67 6.56
CA GLU A 566 27.78 19.35 7.08
C GLU A 566 26.59 18.40 7.30
N VAL A 567 26.38 17.41 6.42
CA VAL A 567 25.38 16.36 6.61
C VAL A 567 25.68 15.58 7.89
N VAL A 568 26.91 15.11 8.08
CA VAL A 568 27.31 14.35 9.28
C VAL A 568 27.13 15.17 10.56
N ARG A 569 27.57 16.43 10.54
CA ARG A 569 27.41 17.36 11.66
C ARG A 569 25.94 17.52 12.04
N LYS A 570 25.05 17.78 11.06
CA LYS A 570 23.61 17.90 11.30
C LYS A 570 22.98 16.62 11.81
N LEU A 571 23.38 15.45 11.30
CA LEU A 571 22.84 14.17 11.79
C LEU A 571 23.15 13.96 13.27
N LYS A 572 24.33 14.40 13.74
CA LYS A 572 24.74 14.28 15.15
C LYS A 572 24.14 15.36 16.04
N GLU A 573 24.15 16.61 15.58
CA GLU A 573 23.83 17.77 16.42
C GLU A 573 22.37 18.23 16.28
N THR A 574 21.78 18.10 15.10
CA THR A 574 20.44 18.60 14.78
C THR A 574 19.67 17.62 13.88
N PRO A 575 19.40 16.38 14.33
CA PRO A 575 18.84 15.30 13.49
C PRO A 575 17.44 15.59 12.93
N PHE A 576 16.72 16.56 13.51
CA PHE A 576 15.41 17.01 13.03
C PHE A 576 15.49 18.12 11.95
N ASP A 577 16.70 18.58 11.58
CA ASP A 577 16.85 19.62 10.56
C ASP A 577 16.30 19.11 9.22
N ARG A 578 15.46 19.91 8.59
CA ARG A 578 14.84 19.58 7.28
C ARG A 578 15.78 19.84 6.10
N ARG A 579 17.00 20.34 6.37
CA ARG A 579 18.02 20.76 5.40
C ARG A 579 19.25 19.85 5.40
N ILE A 580 19.09 18.59 5.80
CA ILE A 580 20.15 17.58 5.69
C ILE A 580 20.13 17.07 4.24
N ILE A 581 20.79 17.82 3.36
CA ILE A 581 20.72 17.65 1.89
C ILE A 581 22.14 17.78 1.32
N LEU A 582 22.40 17.02 0.26
CA LEU A 582 23.62 17.01 -0.54
C LEU A 582 23.25 17.17 -2.02
N SER A 583 23.90 18.07 -2.75
CA SER A 583 23.73 18.23 -4.20
C SER A 583 25.03 17.95 -4.96
N ALA A 584 24.96 17.13 -5.99
CA ALA A 584 26.02 16.99 -7.00
C ALA A 584 25.77 17.88 -8.23
N TRP A 585 24.62 18.54 -8.33
CA TRP A 585 24.27 19.34 -9.51
C TRP A 585 24.64 20.81 -9.33
N ASN A 586 25.71 21.23 -10.00
CA ASN A 586 26.14 22.62 -10.07
C ASN A 586 26.10 23.14 -11.52
N PRO A 587 25.07 23.94 -11.89
CA PRO A 587 24.94 24.50 -13.24
C PRO A 587 26.16 25.28 -13.73
N ALA A 588 26.91 25.94 -12.84
CA ALA A 588 28.09 26.73 -13.20
C ALA A 588 29.28 25.85 -13.65
N ASP A 589 29.31 24.58 -13.26
CA ASP A 589 30.42 23.68 -13.53
C ASP A 589 30.11 22.59 -14.56
N LEU A 590 28.87 22.44 -15.03
CA LEU A 590 28.48 21.34 -15.92
C LEU A 590 29.35 21.23 -17.17
N ALA A 591 29.73 22.36 -17.77
CA ALA A 591 30.58 22.39 -18.97
C ALA A 591 32.05 22.02 -18.69
N LYS A 592 32.44 21.93 -17.41
CA LYS A 592 33.81 21.58 -16.99
C LYS A 592 33.97 20.08 -16.73
N MET A 593 32.86 19.33 -16.67
CA MET A 593 32.80 17.92 -16.28
C MET A 593 32.85 17.00 -17.51
N ALA A 594 33.63 15.93 -17.45
CA ALA A 594 33.62 14.89 -18.48
C ALA A 594 32.25 14.19 -18.58
N LEU A 595 31.59 13.97 -17.44
CA LEU A 595 30.26 13.41 -17.37
C LEU A 595 29.43 14.07 -16.26
N PRO A 596 28.37 14.84 -16.61
CA PRO A 596 27.54 15.49 -15.61
C PRO A 596 26.74 14.52 -14.69
N PRO A 597 26.65 14.81 -13.37
CA PRO A 597 26.02 13.95 -12.36
C PRO A 597 24.60 13.45 -12.62
N CYS A 598 24.42 12.13 -12.79
CA CYS A 598 23.14 11.41 -12.89
C CYS A 598 22.29 11.55 -11.64
N HIS A 599 22.87 11.29 -10.48
CA HIS A 599 22.29 11.50 -9.17
C HIS A 599 22.52 12.95 -8.75
N MET A 600 21.47 13.77 -8.82
CA MET A 600 21.57 15.22 -8.66
C MET A 600 21.59 15.63 -7.20
N PHE A 601 20.73 15.06 -6.37
CA PHE A 601 20.66 15.40 -4.95
C PHE A 601 20.19 14.22 -4.11
N ALA A 602 20.57 14.24 -2.83
CA ALA A 602 20.07 13.33 -1.81
C ALA A 602 19.66 14.12 -0.57
N GLN A 603 18.50 13.78 0.00
CA GLN A 603 18.02 14.30 1.28
C GLN A 603 18.02 13.18 2.31
N PHE A 604 18.38 13.50 3.54
CA PHE A 604 18.38 12.57 4.67
C PHE A 604 17.34 12.98 5.70
N TYR A 605 16.74 11.98 6.34
CA TYR A 605 15.68 12.18 7.32
C TYR A 605 15.86 11.22 8.50
N VAL A 606 15.83 11.74 9.72
CA VAL A 606 15.90 10.93 10.94
C VAL A 606 14.52 10.81 11.55
N SER A 607 14.02 9.58 11.71
CA SER A 607 12.79 9.30 12.47
C SER A 607 13.12 8.66 13.83
N TYR A 608 12.36 9.03 14.86
CA TYR A 608 12.43 8.40 16.18
C TYR A 608 11.12 7.67 16.49
N PRO A 609 11.14 6.51 17.16
CA PRO A 609 9.92 5.80 17.55
C PRO A 609 8.98 6.68 18.39
N ARG A 610 7.66 6.62 18.14
CA ARG A 610 6.65 7.34 18.94
C ARG A 610 6.75 6.90 20.41
N GLY A 611 6.87 7.87 21.33
CA GLY A 611 6.98 7.59 22.78
C GLY A 611 8.37 7.18 23.25
N ALA A 612 9.41 7.30 22.41
CA ALA A 612 10.78 7.10 22.84
C ALA A 612 11.16 8.11 23.93
N GLY A 613 11.43 7.63 25.14
CA GLY A 613 12.17 8.38 26.15
C GLY A 613 13.59 8.68 25.66
N ALA A 614 14.30 9.55 26.39
CA ALA A 614 15.72 9.78 26.15
C ALA A 614 16.48 8.44 26.24
N GLY A 615 17.03 7.94 25.12
CA GLY A 615 17.80 6.69 25.07
C GLY A 615 17.76 5.92 23.74
N LYS A 616 16.67 6.00 22.96
CA LYS A 616 16.55 5.19 21.71
C LYS A 616 17.23 5.85 20.50
N LYS A 617 17.97 5.06 19.72
CA LYS A 617 18.62 5.51 18.48
C LYS A 617 17.58 5.82 17.41
N GLY A 618 17.84 6.88 16.64
CA GLY A 618 17.01 7.27 15.50
C GLY A 618 17.27 6.40 14.27
N GLU A 619 16.35 6.39 13.32
CA GLU A 619 16.47 5.72 12.02
C GLU A 619 16.76 6.73 10.91
N LEU A 620 17.86 6.56 10.19
CA LEU A 620 18.28 7.39 9.06
C LEU A 620 17.75 6.84 7.74
N SER A 621 16.91 7.62 7.07
CA SER A 621 16.44 7.34 5.71
C SER A 621 17.07 8.29 4.69
N CYS A 622 17.23 7.83 3.45
CA CYS A 622 17.75 8.60 2.33
C CYS A 622 16.73 8.68 1.20
N LEU A 623 16.45 9.88 0.72
CA LEU A 623 15.74 10.16 -0.51
C LEU A 623 16.75 10.57 -1.58
N LEU A 624 16.94 9.73 -2.60
CA LEU A 624 17.76 9.99 -3.76
C LEU A 624 16.90 10.50 -4.91
N TYR A 625 17.33 11.57 -5.58
CA TYR A 625 16.81 11.95 -6.89
C TYR A 625 17.86 11.77 -7.98
N GLN A 626 17.55 10.91 -8.94
CA GLN A 626 18.38 10.66 -10.12
C GLN A 626 17.67 11.16 -11.38
N ARG A 627 18.33 12.03 -12.16
CA ARG A 627 17.71 12.68 -13.32
C ARG A 627 17.66 11.78 -14.56
N SER A 628 18.65 10.90 -14.69
CA SER A 628 18.86 10.03 -15.85
C SER A 628 19.25 8.67 -15.33
N CYS A 629 18.40 7.66 -15.58
CA CYS A 629 18.40 6.40 -14.86
C CYS A 629 18.45 5.25 -15.85
N ASP A 630 19.66 4.83 -16.19
CA ASP A 630 19.90 3.61 -16.94
C ASP A 630 19.51 2.40 -16.10
N MET A 631 18.44 1.72 -16.48
CA MET A 631 17.92 0.59 -15.74
C MET A 631 18.78 -0.67 -15.87
N GLY A 632 19.63 -0.79 -16.90
CA GLY A 632 20.42 -1.99 -17.18
C GLY A 632 21.70 -2.12 -16.35
N LEU A 633 22.43 -1.01 -16.21
CA LEU A 633 23.72 -0.97 -15.51
C LEU A 633 23.73 0.06 -14.37
N GLY A 634 23.32 1.30 -14.63
CA GLY A 634 23.43 2.41 -13.68
C GLY A 634 22.60 2.26 -12.41
N VAL A 635 21.28 2.08 -12.54
CA VAL A 635 20.35 2.01 -11.40
C VAL A 635 20.67 0.90 -10.39
N PRO A 636 20.97 -0.35 -10.81
CA PRO A 636 21.45 -1.37 -9.88
C PRO A 636 22.65 -0.95 -9.03
N PHE A 637 23.58 -0.22 -9.65
CA PHE A 637 24.77 0.33 -8.99
C PHE A 637 24.38 1.41 -7.97
N ASN A 638 23.49 2.32 -8.35
CA ASN A 638 23.08 3.46 -7.54
C ASN A 638 22.24 3.05 -6.33
N ILE A 639 21.40 2.01 -6.45
CA ILE A 639 20.65 1.45 -5.31
C ILE A 639 21.64 0.98 -4.24
N ALA A 640 22.62 0.17 -4.62
CA ALA A 640 23.62 -0.34 -3.69
C ALA A 640 24.52 0.78 -3.14
N SER A 641 24.97 1.71 -3.98
CA SER A 641 25.85 2.83 -3.60
C SER A 641 25.19 3.75 -2.57
N TYR A 642 23.95 4.22 -2.81
CA TYR A 642 23.27 5.11 -1.86
C TYR A 642 22.75 4.39 -0.61
N ALA A 643 22.47 3.08 -0.69
CA ALA A 643 22.26 2.28 0.50
C ALA A 643 23.51 2.23 1.37
N LEU A 644 24.68 1.96 0.78
CA LEU A 644 25.97 1.95 1.48
C LEU A 644 26.33 3.33 2.05
N LEU A 645 26.10 4.42 1.31
CA LEU A 645 26.27 5.78 1.83
C LEU A 645 25.40 6.02 3.07
N THR A 646 24.14 5.59 3.02
CA THR A 646 23.21 5.72 4.14
C THR A 646 23.68 4.90 5.35
N HIS A 647 24.20 3.70 5.14
CA HIS A 647 24.82 2.87 6.18
C HIS A 647 26.06 3.54 6.80
N ILE A 648 26.95 4.12 5.99
CA ILE A 648 28.13 4.86 6.44
C ILE A 648 27.73 6.06 7.30
N LEU A 649 26.76 6.86 6.82
CA LEU A 649 26.26 8.04 7.54
C LEU A 649 25.55 7.66 8.84
N ALA A 650 24.74 6.59 8.82
CA ALA A 650 24.08 6.07 10.01
C ALA A 650 25.12 5.58 11.03
N HIS A 651 26.18 4.89 10.59
CA HIS A 651 27.28 4.46 11.45
C HIS A 651 28.03 5.66 12.05
N ALA A 652 28.36 6.66 11.24
CA ALA A 652 29.06 7.86 11.70
C ALA A 652 28.24 8.68 12.73
N ALA A 653 26.91 8.69 12.60
CA ALA A 653 26.00 9.42 13.49
C ALA A 653 25.40 8.59 14.64
N ASP A 654 25.81 7.32 14.78
CA ASP A 654 25.19 6.34 15.69
C ASP A 654 23.66 6.21 15.57
N LEU A 655 23.20 6.06 14.33
CA LEU A 655 21.81 5.82 13.97
C LEU A 655 21.62 4.40 13.43
N HIS A 656 20.36 3.98 13.33
CA HIS A 656 19.96 2.79 12.58
C HIS A 656 19.73 3.15 11.10
N PRO A 657 20.14 2.30 10.15
CA PRO A 657 19.80 2.50 8.74
C PRO A 657 18.31 2.17 8.52
N GLY A 658 17.55 3.13 8.01
CA GLY A 658 16.10 3.06 7.80
C GLY A 658 15.74 2.62 6.39
N THR A 659 15.34 3.57 5.53
CA THR A 659 14.87 3.29 4.16
C THR A 659 15.63 4.11 3.12
N LEU A 660 15.98 3.49 1.99
CA LEU A 660 16.35 4.20 0.76
C LEU A 660 15.11 4.40 -0.12
N VAL A 661 14.86 5.62 -0.54
CA VAL A 661 13.80 6.00 -1.49
C VAL A 661 14.44 6.56 -2.75
N HIS A 662 14.28 5.90 -3.88
CA HIS A 662 14.88 6.28 -5.14
C HIS A 662 13.85 6.90 -6.08
N THR A 663 13.91 8.22 -6.24
CA THR A 663 13.09 9.03 -7.16
C THR A 663 13.83 9.23 -8.47
N MET A 664 13.15 9.04 -9.60
CA MET A 664 13.77 9.03 -10.92
C MET A 664 13.12 10.07 -11.84
N GLY A 665 13.94 10.77 -12.63
CA GLY A 665 13.52 11.74 -13.64
C GLY A 665 13.23 11.06 -14.98
N ASP A 666 14.26 10.60 -15.68
CA ASP A 666 14.15 9.82 -16.93
C ASP A 666 14.68 8.41 -16.69
N ALA A 667 13.78 7.46 -16.49
CA ALA A 667 14.12 6.04 -16.36
C ALA A 667 14.07 5.37 -17.72
N HIS A 668 15.19 4.79 -18.14
CA HIS A 668 15.35 4.35 -19.51
C HIS A 668 16.10 3.02 -19.65
N VAL A 669 15.79 2.35 -20.75
CA VAL A 669 16.43 1.13 -21.22
C VAL A 669 17.06 1.42 -22.58
N TYR A 670 18.37 1.21 -22.71
CA TYR A 670 19.04 1.24 -24.00
C TYR A 670 18.51 0.12 -24.90
N LEU A 671 18.37 0.40 -26.19
CA LEU A 671 17.76 -0.56 -27.14
C LEU A 671 18.58 -1.85 -27.27
N ASP A 672 19.90 -1.78 -27.12
CA ASP A 672 20.80 -2.94 -27.15
C ASP A 672 20.83 -3.70 -25.81
N HIS A 673 20.11 -3.25 -24.78
CA HIS A 673 19.95 -3.93 -23.48
C HIS A 673 18.60 -4.65 -23.35
N VAL A 674 17.69 -4.48 -24.31
CA VAL A 674 16.32 -5.01 -24.24
C VAL A 674 16.30 -6.52 -24.03
N GLU A 675 17.03 -7.30 -24.83
CA GLU A 675 17.06 -8.76 -24.70
C GLU A 675 17.60 -9.22 -23.35
N ALA A 676 18.69 -8.58 -22.89
CA ALA A 676 19.31 -8.85 -21.61
C ALA A 676 18.36 -8.55 -20.43
N LEU A 677 17.57 -7.48 -20.54
CA LEU A 677 16.60 -7.11 -19.52
C LEU A 677 15.33 -7.96 -19.57
N GLN A 678 14.93 -8.45 -20.74
CA GLN A 678 13.87 -9.48 -20.86
C GLN A 678 14.27 -10.77 -20.14
N GLU A 679 15.54 -11.19 -20.24
CA GLU A 679 16.06 -12.30 -19.44
C GLU A 679 15.99 -11.99 -17.94
N GLN A 680 16.38 -10.77 -17.53
CA GLN A 680 16.40 -10.40 -16.11
C GLN A 680 15.01 -10.38 -15.48
N VAL A 681 14.01 -9.80 -16.16
CA VAL A 681 12.63 -9.70 -15.62
C VAL A 681 11.91 -11.04 -15.51
N ALA A 682 12.44 -12.09 -16.13
CA ALA A 682 11.93 -13.46 -15.98
C ALA A 682 12.53 -14.21 -14.78
N ARG A 683 13.51 -13.62 -14.08
CA ARG A 683 14.16 -14.24 -12.92
C ARG A 683 13.48 -13.82 -11.62
N GLU A 684 13.38 -14.77 -10.71
CA GLU A 684 12.82 -14.55 -9.38
C GLU A 684 13.89 -14.00 -8.43
N PRO A 685 13.66 -12.88 -7.73
CA PRO A 685 14.60 -12.40 -6.72
C PRO A 685 14.87 -13.44 -5.62
N THR A 686 16.09 -13.45 -5.09
CA THR A 686 16.39 -14.07 -3.80
C THR A 686 16.44 -12.98 -2.74
N GLU A 687 16.42 -13.36 -1.46
CA GLU A 687 16.56 -12.41 -0.36
C GLU A 687 17.80 -11.52 -0.52
N PHE A 688 17.63 -10.23 -0.19
CA PHE A 688 18.75 -9.29 -0.12
C PHE A 688 19.76 -9.71 0.96
N PRO A 689 21.06 -9.53 0.72
CA PRO A 689 22.07 -9.92 1.67
C PRO A 689 22.09 -9.03 2.91
N GLU A 690 22.54 -9.60 4.01
CA GLU A 690 22.83 -8.86 5.23
C GLU A 690 24.17 -8.13 5.09
N LEU A 691 24.26 -6.94 5.67
CA LEU A 691 25.47 -6.14 5.70
C LEU A 691 26.02 -6.10 7.13
N ARG A 692 27.25 -6.55 7.31
CA ARG A 692 27.99 -6.39 8.56
C ARG A 692 29.12 -5.38 8.38
N ILE A 693 29.07 -4.31 9.16
CA ILE A 693 30.15 -3.31 9.24
C ILE A 693 31.13 -3.76 10.33
N LYS A 694 32.39 -3.96 9.97
CA LYS A 694 33.47 -4.39 10.90
C LYS A 694 34.17 -3.23 11.60
N ARG A 695 33.89 -2.00 11.15
CA ARG A 695 34.52 -0.79 11.67
C ARG A 695 34.03 -0.48 13.09
N GLY A 696 34.96 -0.15 13.99
CA GLY A 696 34.68 0.00 15.44
C GLY A 696 34.44 1.42 15.93
N ASP A 697 34.34 2.41 15.04
CA ASP A 697 34.26 3.85 15.36
C ASP A 697 32.85 4.44 15.23
N ARG A 698 31.82 3.64 15.52
CA ARG A 698 30.41 4.06 15.45
C ARG A 698 30.18 5.32 16.30
N GLY A 699 29.47 6.30 15.74
CA GLY A 699 29.23 7.59 16.40
C GLY A 699 30.39 8.61 16.32
N SER A 700 31.53 8.24 15.73
CA SER A 700 32.70 9.12 15.60
C SER A 700 32.42 10.40 14.81
N GLY A 701 31.46 10.37 13.88
CA GLY A 701 31.28 11.41 12.87
C GLY A 701 32.29 11.33 11.72
N VAL A 702 33.05 10.24 11.62
CA VAL A 702 34.05 10.07 10.55
C VAL A 702 33.43 9.31 9.37
N VAL A 703 33.50 9.91 8.19
CA VAL A 703 33.09 9.30 6.91
C VAL A 703 34.26 9.04 5.97
N ASP A 704 35.46 9.46 6.36
CA ASP A 704 36.69 9.30 5.60
C ASP A 704 37.44 8.00 5.95
N GLY A 705 38.30 7.56 5.02
CA GLY A 705 39.25 6.47 5.24
C GLY A 705 38.64 5.06 5.33
N TRP A 706 37.38 4.88 4.90
CA TRP A 706 36.75 3.57 4.81
C TRP A 706 37.46 2.67 3.79
N LYS A 707 37.45 1.37 4.06
CA LYS A 707 38.07 0.35 3.19
C LYS A 707 37.06 -0.75 2.82
N GLU A 708 37.29 -1.40 1.68
CA GLU A 708 36.41 -2.44 1.15
C GLU A 708 36.22 -3.58 2.17
N GLU A 709 37.29 -4.01 2.83
CA GLU A 709 37.28 -5.11 3.81
C GLU A 709 36.46 -4.84 5.08
N GLU A 710 36.05 -3.59 5.32
CA GLU A 710 35.21 -3.20 6.46
C GLU A 710 33.73 -3.51 6.21
N PHE A 711 33.35 -3.83 4.97
CA PHE A 711 32.00 -4.20 4.57
C PHE A 711 31.93 -5.71 4.28
N GLU A 712 31.23 -6.45 5.13
CA GLU A 712 30.99 -7.88 4.93
C GLU A 712 29.55 -8.13 4.50
N VAL A 713 29.36 -8.66 3.30
CA VAL A 713 28.05 -8.99 2.73
C VAL A 713 27.77 -10.48 2.89
N LEU A 714 26.74 -10.81 3.65
CA LEU A 714 26.39 -12.18 4.03
C LEU A 714 25.14 -12.64 3.28
N GLY A 715 25.15 -13.89 2.80
CA GLY A 715 23.97 -14.48 2.17
C GLY A 715 23.63 -13.97 0.76
N TYR A 716 24.57 -13.31 0.06
CA TYR A 716 24.32 -12.84 -1.30
C TYR A 716 24.26 -14.01 -2.30
N GLN A 717 23.04 -14.35 -2.76
CA GLN A 717 22.78 -15.48 -3.66
C GLN A 717 22.22 -15.02 -5.02
N PRO A 718 22.93 -14.20 -5.81
CA PRO A 718 22.40 -13.70 -7.06
C PRO A 718 22.34 -14.80 -8.13
N HIS A 719 21.40 -14.64 -9.05
CA HIS A 719 21.41 -15.28 -10.34
C HIS A 719 22.69 -14.98 -11.13
N LYS A 720 22.91 -15.75 -12.19
CA LYS A 720 24.09 -15.60 -13.06
C LYS A 720 24.20 -14.18 -13.64
N ALA A 721 25.41 -13.73 -13.92
CA ALA A 721 25.61 -12.42 -14.53
C ALA A 721 24.93 -12.36 -15.92
N ILE A 722 24.33 -11.21 -16.23
CA ILE A 722 23.80 -10.88 -17.57
C ILE A 722 24.70 -9.81 -18.15
N LYS A 723 25.29 -10.07 -19.33
CA LYS A 723 26.21 -9.13 -19.97
C LYS A 723 25.41 -8.06 -20.73
N MET A 724 25.76 -6.80 -20.51
CA MET A 724 25.27 -5.66 -21.28
C MET A 724 26.49 -4.79 -21.62
N LYS A 725 26.47 -4.14 -22.78
CA LYS A 725 27.56 -3.24 -23.20
C LYS A 725 27.34 -1.87 -22.56
N MET A 726 28.41 -1.22 -22.13
CA MET A 726 28.33 0.18 -21.71
C MET A 726 28.09 1.06 -22.94
N SER A 727 27.04 1.88 -22.92
CA SER A 727 26.75 2.87 -23.94
C SER A 727 27.50 4.17 -23.58
N VAL A 728 28.63 4.45 -24.23
CA VAL A 728 29.55 5.57 -23.89
C VAL A 728 29.41 6.76 -24.81
#